data_AF-A0AAN6BXF5-F1
#
_entry.id   AF-A0AAN6BXF5-F1
#
_cell.length_a   1.000
_cell.length_b   1.000
_cell.length_c   1.000
_cell.angle_alpha   90.00
_cell.angle_beta   90.00
_cell.angle_gamma   90.00
#
_symmetry.space_group_name_H-M   'P 1'
#
loop_
_entity.id
_entity.type
_entity.pdbx_description
1 polymer ?
#
loop_
_entity_poly.entity_id
_entity_poly.type
_entity_poly.pdbx_seq_one_letter_code
_entity_poly.pdbx_strand_id
1 'polypeptide(L)'
;MEMSRIRLQPRGKSTGMNRKGPDGRYTLEPASVSKSLQSPNDISVNEAMGSSMNSTPSRHEQVVRSRSNGASSSAQAGSPPQLTIQPSVVGESWYASYVMRGYTPGHSSVHRPIGECNETVQDVTFATGANDVSGNLPQPGDKPGLSDLPRPDIVDSLIKAYFDRFHTFCPILSKRPFFTSIHEGTVSSTLLRSILFVASLHCDLEVLHRMGHSTRLDANHTLFSNASASFDMDRDSARLDMILSSYLLHYWFGNPTAYRDCHWWIAAAIRSAQCTGYHRSTSNSQMCSEQRSRWKRIWWCLYVRDRQIAISTGTPMVINDMDYDVEELVVEDLVDESVETAQYIVAQVKLNKEVARMYFLHCSPLRLPLSKDLAVCQEAIRDVQTTLQSWHDNCPALNFSNGNHHLSLTLQVCYYYYAINLYQRLQRQCNKSRETKLVVDAATQVFNFVENSLLYWTPEHFPMIYVSALFSAMMALAVDGSTTAPRSDQMFVKIRRGLLALKQFEQVYNLARWIRNFFMDILNRSDSREGSRGEVPAASPPSNGNTTETRVPEEPTRHSDSQEGPAHLLAGPSSQESQCIFVASDLTLGDTTFMLDHDSGDVDIEGGGFWPTYLANGVFSSTGSGDGMDFPQPDSTQYQAMYFLADLGLSNGTAGPIYDGSNVSTSVASYKNDSVNRIGTYMLGLAVVGAGYAVTTFDWLKRPSSSSTQPLASTPTIQHNITAANIRAATKEFAALLGAGNVSTDQADLITHSGSDYQSYAWTKEHAICSNVILYPETTEQVSKLMKICSRRRLPVTPYSGGTSIEGQYIPHLRGICIDFGRMSSIVELNKDDLDCVVQPGIGWMDLNEELATHGLFFPPDPGPGAMIGGMVGTGCSGTNAAAYGTMKDWVLSLTVVLADGTIIKTRQRARKSSAGYDLTRTFIGSEGTLGLVTEATLKLAVKPPCEAVAVCTFPSLRDAASAVRDVLSAGIQVAAVEILDDVQMKSINESALTSIKWKEEPTLFFKFTGSDDFIVEHVAKKVGVITKQNRSTAYTFASDETERNELWSARKNALWSMLAMRKSPTDKVWTTDVAVPMSRLPDIIDFAKDDIEKSGLVGSIVGHVGDGNFHTLLLFPEDKRQVAEDIVHRMVDKAIEMKGTATGEHGVGLVKRDYLEKELGKDTVDMMRSVSFPTLVPS
;
A
#
# COMPACT_ATOMS: atom_id res chain seq x y z
N MET A 1 -31.07 -35.88 -12.69
CA MET A 1 -32.22 -36.81 -12.69
C MET A 1 -33.05 -36.61 -11.43
N GLU A 2 -34.24 -37.20 -11.35
CA GLU A 2 -35.28 -36.88 -10.36
C GLU A 2 -35.32 -37.86 -9.17
N MET A 3 -36.01 -37.48 -8.08
CA MET A 3 -36.44 -38.31 -6.94
C MET A 3 -35.35 -38.79 -5.94
N SER A 4 -35.62 -38.99 -4.64
CA SER A 4 -36.75 -38.54 -3.76
C SER A 4 -36.39 -38.69 -2.27
N ARG A 5 -37.18 -38.09 -1.37
CA ARG A 5 -37.08 -38.27 0.10
C ARG A 5 -37.85 -39.50 0.57
N ILE A 6 -37.28 -40.30 1.48
CA ILE A 6 -38.04 -41.25 2.33
C ILE A 6 -37.65 -41.05 3.81
N ARG A 7 -38.66 -41.04 4.70
CA ARG A 7 -38.49 -40.96 6.17
C ARG A 7 -38.39 -42.34 6.79
N LEU A 8 -37.54 -42.49 7.81
CA LEU A 8 -37.55 -43.63 8.73
C LEU A 8 -38.63 -43.47 9.82
N GLN A 9 -39.25 -44.58 10.22
CA GLN A 9 -40.03 -44.72 11.47
C GLN A 9 -39.89 -46.16 12.04
N PRO A 10 -40.10 -46.39 13.35
CA PRO A 10 -39.20 -47.29 14.08
C PRO A 10 -39.87 -48.37 14.96
N ARG A 11 -39.02 -49.29 15.48
CA ARG A 11 -39.13 -50.21 16.66
C ARG A 11 -38.44 -51.55 16.30
N GLY A 12 -37.76 -52.29 17.18
CA GLY A 12 -37.38 -52.04 18.59
C GLY A 12 -37.65 -53.26 19.50
N LYS A 13 -36.86 -53.41 20.59
CA LYS A 13 -36.89 -54.48 21.63
C LYS A 13 -36.24 -55.83 21.24
N SER A 14 -35.75 -56.69 22.15
CA SER A 14 -35.25 -56.53 23.55
C SER A 14 -34.75 -57.87 24.14
N THR A 15 -33.81 -57.85 25.10
CA THR A 15 -33.77 -58.60 26.39
C THR A 15 -32.46 -58.25 27.13
N GLY A 16 -32.29 -58.39 28.46
CA GLY A 16 -33.15 -58.90 29.53
C GLY A 16 -32.94 -58.15 30.87
N MET A 17 -33.41 -58.71 32.00
CA MET A 17 -33.66 -57.98 33.26
C MET A 17 -32.77 -58.40 34.45
N ASN A 18 -32.55 -57.50 35.42
CA ASN A 18 -32.87 -57.79 36.84
C ASN A 18 -33.04 -56.52 37.73
N ARG A 19 -33.19 -56.67 39.07
CA ARG A 19 -34.08 -55.83 39.91
C ARG A 19 -33.43 -55.11 41.12
N LYS A 20 -33.93 -53.87 41.36
CA LYS A 20 -34.21 -53.15 42.65
C LYS A 20 -33.07 -52.84 43.66
N GLY A 21 -33.14 -51.64 44.28
CA GLY A 21 -32.37 -51.18 45.45
C GLY A 21 -33.01 -51.55 46.82
N PRO A 22 -32.81 -50.78 47.92
CA PRO A 22 -33.08 -49.31 47.98
C PRO A 22 -32.13 -48.46 48.88
N ASP A 23 -32.48 -47.17 49.06
CA ASP A 23 -32.14 -46.20 50.14
C ASP A 23 -30.64 -45.82 50.43
N GLY A 24 -30.30 -44.58 50.84
CA GLY A 24 -31.08 -43.33 50.88
C GLY A 24 -30.40 -42.12 51.58
N ARG A 25 -30.54 -40.91 51.00
CA ARG A 25 -30.59 -39.54 51.59
C ARG A 25 -29.44 -38.91 52.43
N TYR A 26 -29.10 -37.68 52.02
CA TYR A 26 -28.79 -36.45 52.81
C TYR A 26 -27.49 -36.26 53.64
N THR A 27 -26.55 -35.50 53.05
CA THR A 27 -26.01 -34.17 53.48
C THR A 27 -25.64 -33.82 54.95
N LEU A 28 -24.56 -33.01 55.02
CA LEU A 28 -24.23 -31.90 55.95
C LEU A 28 -23.24 -32.11 57.13
N GLU A 29 -22.53 -31.00 57.39
CA GLU A 29 -21.61 -30.62 58.48
C GLU A 29 -22.30 -30.63 59.89
N PRO A 30 -21.62 -30.39 61.06
CA PRO A 30 -20.39 -29.60 61.25
C PRO A 30 -19.43 -29.97 62.43
N ALA A 31 -18.46 -29.07 62.66
CA ALA A 31 -17.98 -28.57 63.96
C ALA A 31 -16.48 -28.75 64.31
N SER A 32 -15.94 -27.72 64.94
CA SER A 32 -14.53 -27.54 65.36
C SER A 32 -14.29 -27.78 66.85
N VAL A 33 -13.07 -28.14 67.26
CA VAL A 33 -12.38 -27.78 68.54
C VAL A 33 -10.91 -28.32 68.44
N SER A 34 -9.85 -27.51 68.45
CA SER A 34 -9.07 -26.98 69.60
C SER A 34 -8.30 -28.04 70.43
N LYS A 35 -7.07 -27.85 70.98
CA LYS A 35 -6.08 -26.74 70.96
C LYS A 35 -4.76 -27.17 71.68
N SER A 36 -3.59 -26.72 71.23
CA SER A 36 -2.30 -26.63 71.99
C SER A 36 -1.15 -26.17 71.04
N LEU A 37 0.00 -25.59 71.40
CA LEU A 37 0.58 -24.74 72.49
C LEU A 37 1.97 -24.25 71.92
N GLN A 38 2.65 -23.13 72.24
CA GLN A 38 2.37 -21.86 72.93
C GLN A 38 3.47 -20.82 72.51
N SER A 39 3.54 -19.62 73.13
CA SER A 39 4.66 -18.65 73.07
C SER A 39 5.01 -18.14 74.48
N PRO A 40 6.21 -17.55 74.75
CA PRO A 40 6.32 -16.06 74.76
C PRO A 40 7.73 -15.39 74.57
N ASN A 41 7.70 -14.10 74.22
CA ASN A 41 8.47 -12.89 74.64
C ASN A 41 10.00 -12.80 75.01
N ASP A 42 10.57 -11.68 74.52
CA ASP A 42 11.43 -10.63 75.14
C ASP A 42 12.95 -10.75 75.48
N ILE A 43 13.73 -9.89 74.77
CA ILE A 43 14.75 -8.91 75.21
C ILE A 43 15.91 -9.34 76.16
N SER A 44 17.16 -9.21 75.67
CA SER A 44 18.42 -9.21 76.45
C SER A 44 19.50 -8.28 75.83
N VAL A 45 20.60 -7.97 76.56
CA VAL A 45 21.45 -6.75 76.40
C VAL A 45 22.93 -6.97 76.85
N ASN A 46 23.88 -6.14 76.35
CA ASN A 46 25.34 -6.04 76.70
C ASN A 46 26.24 -7.25 76.27
N GLU A 47 27.59 -7.25 76.14
CA GLU A 47 28.76 -6.31 76.10
C GLU A 47 30.03 -7.13 75.64
N ALA A 48 31.27 -6.67 75.37
CA ALA A 48 31.95 -5.38 75.13
C ALA A 48 33.41 -5.59 74.55
N MET A 49 34.08 -4.49 74.16
CA MET A 49 35.56 -4.26 74.04
C MET A 49 36.43 -4.95 72.96
N GLY A 50 37.43 -4.19 72.44
CA GLY A 50 38.68 -4.70 71.84
C GLY A 50 38.91 -4.45 70.34
N SER A 51 39.02 -3.22 69.82
CA SER A 51 40.29 -2.50 69.51
C SER A 51 41.45 -3.37 68.96
N SER A 52 42.10 -3.10 67.82
CA SER A 52 42.01 -2.06 66.76
C SER A 52 42.77 -2.59 65.50
N MET A 53 43.03 -1.95 64.36
CA MET A 53 43.13 -0.55 63.84
C MET A 53 42.67 -0.58 62.33
N ASN A 54 42.76 0.43 61.45
CA ASN A 54 43.32 1.79 61.45
C ASN A 54 42.42 2.73 60.61
N SER A 55 42.60 4.05 60.71
CA SER A 55 41.97 5.12 59.92
C SER A 55 42.20 5.01 58.39
N THR A 56 41.46 5.64 57.47
CA THR A 56 40.70 6.93 57.53
C THR A 56 39.58 6.96 56.44
N PRO A 57 38.55 7.84 56.51
CA PRO A 57 37.27 7.64 55.80
C PRO A 57 37.02 8.58 54.59
N SER A 58 35.87 8.39 53.94
CA SER A 58 35.27 9.29 52.97
C SER A 58 34.71 10.57 53.59
N ARG A 59 34.86 11.71 52.87
CA ARG A 59 34.06 12.93 53.05
C ARG A 59 34.35 13.98 51.96
N HIS A 60 33.36 14.36 51.17
CA HIS A 60 32.59 15.59 51.43
C HIS A 60 31.53 15.86 50.37
N GLU A 61 30.30 16.09 50.83
CA GLU A 61 29.44 17.13 50.28
C GLU A 61 29.28 18.23 51.37
N GLN A 62 28.88 19.43 50.96
CA GLN A 62 28.59 20.62 51.78
C GLN A 62 29.72 21.21 52.64
N VAL A 63 29.84 22.55 52.59
CA VAL A 63 29.63 23.50 53.72
C VAL A 63 29.38 24.91 53.12
N VAL A 64 28.59 25.86 53.66
CA VAL A 64 27.22 25.87 54.25
C VAL A 64 26.89 27.29 54.79
N ARG A 65 25.58 27.64 54.95
CA ARG A 65 24.98 28.87 55.57
C ARG A 65 24.99 30.14 54.69
N SER A 66 24.09 31.14 54.89
CA SER A 66 23.28 31.44 56.10
C SER A 66 21.81 31.90 55.85
N ARG A 67 21.17 32.44 56.91
CA ARG A 67 19.75 32.87 57.04
C ARG A 67 19.47 34.17 56.22
N SER A 68 18.26 34.72 56.07
CA SER A 68 16.99 34.66 56.84
C SER A 68 15.75 35.06 56.03
N ASN A 69 14.56 35.00 56.63
CA ASN A 69 13.29 35.57 56.10
C ASN A 69 13.42 37.05 55.71
N GLY A 70 12.66 37.46 54.69
CA GLY A 70 12.39 38.86 54.36
C GLY A 70 11.54 39.00 53.10
N ALA A 71 10.36 39.62 53.20
CA ALA A 71 9.50 39.92 52.05
C ALA A 71 9.65 41.39 51.66
N SER A 72 9.96 41.67 50.39
CA SER A 72 9.83 43.01 49.81
C SER A 72 9.71 42.95 48.29
N SER A 73 8.82 43.76 47.73
CA SER A 73 8.62 43.94 46.29
C SER A 73 9.72 44.78 45.65
N SER A 74 10.17 44.39 44.46
CA SER A 74 10.52 45.33 43.38
C SER A 74 10.34 44.64 42.04
N ALA A 75 10.00 45.40 40.99
CA ALA A 75 9.70 44.88 39.67
C ALA A 75 10.52 45.62 38.61
N GLN A 76 10.96 44.92 37.57
CA GLN A 76 11.27 45.54 36.27
C GLN A 76 11.32 44.51 35.13
N ALA A 77 10.96 44.97 33.93
CA ALA A 77 11.18 44.38 32.60
C ALA A 77 10.92 42.86 32.44
N GLY A 78 9.75 42.49 31.92
CA GLY A 78 9.46 41.12 31.48
C GLY A 78 9.83 40.87 30.01
N SER A 79 10.42 39.71 29.73
CA SER A 79 10.51 39.14 28.38
C SER A 79 9.14 38.59 27.93
N PRO A 80 8.83 38.55 26.62
CA PRO A 80 7.61 37.89 26.13
C PRO A 80 7.65 36.38 26.42
N PRO A 81 6.48 35.73 26.65
CA PRO A 81 6.44 34.30 26.90
C PRO A 81 6.86 33.52 25.65
N GLN A 82 7.91 32.72 25.77
CA GLN A 82 8.21 31.70 24.76
C GLN A 82 7.06 30.69 24.73
N LEU A 83 6.38 30.55 23.59
CA LEU A 83 5.46 29.44 23.39
C LEU A 83 6.27 28.14 23.38
N THR A 84 6.11 27.32 24.43
CA THR A 84 6.64 25.96 24.48
C THR A 84 5.91 25.07 23.48
N ILE A 85 6.42 25.03 22.25
CA ILE A 85 5.89 24.18 21.17
C ILE A 85 5.97 22.72 21.63
N GLN A 86 4.81 22.11 21.92
CA GLN A 86 4.76 20.66 22.13
C GLN A 86 4.89 19.95 20.78
N PRO A 87 5.58 18.79 20.69
CA PRO A 87 5.80 18.09 19.42
C PRO A 87 4.49 17.69 18.72
N SER A 88 4.49 17.76 17.39
CA SER A 88 3.47 17.05 16.58
C SER A 88 3.67 15.55 16.74
N VAL A 89 2.61 14.83 17.11
CA VAL A 89 2.66 13.38 17.34
C VAL A 89 2.63 12.57 16.04
N VAL A 90 2.22 13.18 14.92
CA VAL A 90 2.22 12.52 13.60
C VAL A 90 2.86 13.44 12.58
N GLY A 91 4.03 13.01 12.11
CA GLY A 91 4.80 13.61 11.02
C GLY A 91 5.56 12.51 10.29
N GLU A 92 4.96 12.01 9.21
CA GLU A 92 5.67 11.37 8.07
C GLU A 92 6.68 10.28 8.44
N SER A 93 6.17 9.15 8.95
CA SER A 93 6.98 7.96 9.24
C SER A 93 7.80 7.50 8.02
N TRP A 94 9.11 7.38 8.22
CA TRP A 94 10.08 6.67 7.37
C TRP A 94 9.51 5.36 6.79
N TYR A 95 8.78 4.58 7.59
CA TYR A 95 8.18 3.30 7.19
C TYR A 95 7.08 3.46 6.13
N ALA A 96 6.27 4.52 6.19
CA ALA A 96 5.21 4.77 5.20
C ALA A 96 5.81 5.13 3.83
N SER A 97 6.85 5.96 3.79
CA SER A 97 7.58 6.29 2.55
C SER A 97 8.36 5.09 1.98
N TYR A 98 8.82 4.18 2.86
CA TYR A 98 9.46 2.92 2.48
C TYR A 98 8.48 1.93 1.83
N VAL A 99 7.31 1.69 2.45
CA VAL A 99 6.30 0.74 1.94
C VAL A 99 5.61 1.26 0.67
N MET A 100 5.36 2.57 0.56
CA MET A 100 4.60 3.15 -0.56
C MET A 100 5.34 3.22 -1.90
N ARG A 101 6.69 3.16 -1.92
CA ARG A 101 7.49 3.47 -3.13
C ARG A 101 8.66 2.52 -3.40
N GLY A 102 8.30 1.28 -3.77
CA GLY A 102 9.04 0.47 -4.76
C GLY A 102 10.39 -0.11 -4.32
N TYR A 103 10.36 -1.33 -3.79
CA TYR A 103 11.54 -2.19 -3.57
C TYR A 103 12.14 -2.67 -4.91
N THR A 104 13.41 -2.32 -5.18
CA THR A 104 14.20 -2.94 -6.27
C THR A 104 15.17 -3.97 -5.66
N PRO A 105 15.00 -5.29 -5.88
CA PRO A 105 15.96 -6.28 -5.43
C PRO A 105 17.28 -6.20 -6.21
N GLY A 106 18.40 -6.03 -5.51
CA GLY A 106 19.75 -6.25 -6.07
C GLY A 106 20.79 -5.14 -5.86
N HIS A 107 20.39 -3.94 -5.41
CA HIS A 107 21.30 -2.80 -5.26
C HIS A 107 21.76 -2.59 -3.80
N SER A 108 22.85 -3.27 -3.43
CA SER A 108 23.33 -3.39 -2.04
C SER A 108 23.96 -2.12 -1.45
N SER A 109 24.27 -1.12 -2.26
CA SER A 109 24.83 0.18 -1.82
C SER A 109 23.77 1.25 -1.57
N VAL A 110 22.59 1.13 -2.20
CA VAL A 110 21.44 2.05 -2.06
C VAL A 110 20.55 1.66 -0.87
N HIS A 111 20.52 0.36 -0.52
CA HIS A 111 19.61 -0.20 0.50
C HIS A 111 20.33 -1.13 1.50
N ARG A 112 20.77 -0.57 2.63
CA ARG A 112 20.96 -1.33 3.89
C ARG A 112 19.99 -0.83 4.97
N PRO A 113 19.39 -1.73 5.78
CA PRO A 113 18.63 -1.33 6.95
C PRO A 113 19.51 -0.58 7.96
N ILE A 114 18.94 0.40 8.66
CA ILE A 114 19.67 1.16 9.71
C ILE A 114 20.20 0.23 10.81
N GLY A 115 19.53 -0.89 11.09
CA GLY A 115 19.99 -1.91 12.06
C GLY A 115 21.26 -2.68 11.67
N GLU A 116 21.73 -2.60 10.42
CA GLU A 116 23.07 -3.10 10.01
C GLU A 116 24.12 -1.97 9.97
N CYS A 117 23.69 -0.71 10.03
CA CYS A 117 24.56 0.46 9.97
C CYS A 117 25.06 0.86 11.36
N ASN A 118 25.88 0.00 11.97
CA ASN A 118 26.73 0.38 13.11
C ASN A 118 27.90 1.31 12.71
N GLU A 119 27.92 1.81 11.47
CA GLU A 119 28.85 2.81 10.97
C GLU A 119 28.51 4.19 11.59
N THR A 120 29.29 4.62 12.58
CA THR A 120 29.21 5.99 13.11
C THR A 120 29.76 7.00 12.08
N VAL A 121 29.60 8.30 12.36
CA VAL A 121 30.23 9.37 11.56
C VAL A 121 31.77 9.22 11.49
N GLN A 122 32.39 8.49 12.44
CA GLN A 122 33.83 8.20 12.40
C GLN A 122 34.16 7.01 11.48
N ASP A 123 33.32 5.97 11.43
CA ASP A 123 33.54 4.80 10.56
C ASP A 123 33.45 5.18 9.07
N VAL A 124 32.52 6.08 8.72
CA VAL A 124 32.42 6.66 7.36
C VAL A 124 33.68 7.47 6.99
N THR A 125 34.40 8.06 7.97
CA THR A 125 35.67 8.76 7.67
C THR A 125 36.83 7.83 7.35
N PHE A 126 36.87 6.60 7.88
CA PHE A 126 37.91 5.62 7.49
C PHE A 126 37.76 5.15 6.05
N ALA A 127 36.52 4.98 5.56
CA ALA A 127 36.23 4.61 4.17
C ALA A 127 36.53 5.74 3.14
N THR A 128 37.02 6.91 3.58
CA THR A 128 37.41 8.04 2.70
C THR A 128 38.87 8.46 2.87
N GLY A 129 39.68 7.67 3.59
CA GLY A 129 41.14 7.74 3.55
C GLY A 129 41.70 7.05 2.31
N ALA A 130 42.75 7.61 1.71
CA ALA A 130 43.38 7.03 0.52
C ALA A 130 44.24 5.79 0.85
N ASN A 131 44.38 4.91 -0.14
CA ASN A 131 45.16 3.66 -0.17
C ASN A 131 44.61 2.50 0.68
N ASP A 132 43.91 1.57 0.02
CA ASP A 132 44.47 0.23 -0.11
C ASP A 132 44.15 -0.37 -1.49
N VAL A 133 45.12 -1.07 -2.10
CA VAL A 133 45.01 -1.64 -3.46
C VAL A 133 45.73 -3.00 -3.52
N SER A 134 45.07 -4.05 -3.04
CA SER A 134 45.32 -5.43 -3.50
C SER A 134 44.15 -6.36 -3.16
N GLY A 135 43.31 -6.67 -4.14
CA GLY A 135 42.21 -7.63 -4.00
C GLY A 135 41.66 -8.04 -5.37
N ASN A 136 42.02 -9.23 -5.82
CA ASN A 136 41.75 -9.81 -7.16
C ASN A 136 40.52 -9.25 -7.90
N LEU A 137 40.76 -8.40 -8.90
CA LEU A 137 39.75 -7.92 -9.84
C LEU A 137 39.15 -9.10 -10.64
N PRO A 138 37.82 -9.27 -10.67
CA PRO A 138 37.17 -10.12 -11.65
C PRO A 138 37.37 -9.57 -13.08
N GLN A 139 37.49 -10.46 -14.07
CA GLN A 139 37.46 -10.06 -15.49
C GLN A 139 36.07 -9.47 -15.84
N PRO A 140 36.00 -8.46 -16.72
CA PRO A 140 34.75 -7.76 -17.00
C PRO A 140 33.80 -8.58 -17.87
N GLY A 141 32.61 -8.86 -17.35
CA GLY A 141 31.42 -9.13 -18.16
C GLY A 141 30.62 -7.82 -18.30
N ASP A 142 30.63 -7.26 -19.50
CA ASP A 142 29.72 -6.23 -20.03
C ASP A 142 29.20 -5.17 -19.04
N LYS A 143 30.10 -4.36 -18.50
CA LYS A 143 29.74 -2.99 -18.08
C LYS A 143 29.71 -2.08 -19.32
N PRO A 144 28.67 -1.23 -19.51
CA PRO A 144 28.66 -0.25 -20.60
C PRO A 144 29.79 0.78 -20.39
N GLY A 145 30.86 0.64 -21.18
CA GLY A 145 32.08 1.43 -21.03
C GLY A 145 31.92 2.91 -21.39
N LEU A 146 33.02 3.66 -21.30
CA LEU A 146 33.07 5.05 -21.78
C LEU A 146 32.93 5.16 -23.32
N SER A 147 32.94 4.02 -24.04
CA SER A 147 32.68 3.94 -25.48
C SER A 147 31.26 4.40 -25.87
N ASP A 148 30.28 4.24 -24.99
CA ASP A 148 28.88 4.66 -25.22
C ASP A 148 28.59 6.06 -24.67
N LEU A 149 29.59 6.96 -24.71
CA LEU A 149 29.42 8.38 -24.44
C LEU A 149 29.36 9.17 -25.77
N PRO A 150 28.73 10.36 -25.80
CA PRO A 150 28.82 11.26 -26.95
C PRO A 150 30.28 11.63 -27.28
N ARG A 151 30.51 12.18 -28.47
CA ARG A 151 31.85 12.69 -28.86
C ARG A 151 32.40 13.66 -27.80
N PRO A 152 33.71 13.67 -27.50
CA PRO A 152 34.26 14.51 -26.43
C PRO A 152 33.88 16.00 -26.53
N ASP A 153 33.86 16.58 -27.74
CA ASP A 153 33.45 17.96 -27.97
C ASP A 153 32.00 18.28 -27.55
N ILE A 154 31.14 17.25 -27.50
CA ILE A 154 29.77 17.33 -27.03
C ILE A 154 29.71 17.10 -25.51
N VAL A 155 30.47 16.13 -24.99
CA VAL A 155 30.58 15.87 -23.53
C VAL A 155 31.06 17.12 -22.80
N ASP A 156 32.10 17.78 -23.29
CA ASP A 156 32.61 19.04 -22.75
C ASP A 156 31.55 20.15 -22.82
N SER A 157 30.82 20.25 -23.94
CA SER A 157 29.74 21.23 -24.12
C SER A 157 28.57 21.01 -23.14
N LEU A 158 28.23 19.75 -22.86
CA LEU A 158 27.20 19.38 -21.88
C LEU A 158 27.66 19.61 -20.44
N ILE A 159 28.89 19.23 -20.09
CA ILE A 159 29.48 19.51 -18.77
C ILE A 159 29.52 21.03 -18.52
N LYS A 160 29.94 21.82 -19.52
CA LYS A 160 29.90 23.29 -19.46
C LYS A 160 28.48 23.80 -19.22
N ALA A 161 27.49 23.33 -19.98
CA ALA A 161 26.09 23.72 -19.78
C ALA A 161 25.53 23.36 -18.39
N TYR A 162 25.96 22.22 -17.83
CA TYR A 162 25.62 21.85 -16.45
C TYR A 162 26.17 22.88 -15.45
N PHE A 163 27.47 23.19 -15.51
CA PHE A 163 28.10 24.08 -14.52
C PHE A 163 27.75 25.57 -14.69
N ASP A 164 27.54 26.03 -15.92
CA ASP A 164 27.21 27.43 -16.23
C ASP A 164 25.74 27.78 -15.99
N ARG A 165 24.83 26.79 -16.03
CA ARG A 165 23.38 27.02 -15.90
C ARG A 165 22.78 26.25 -14.72
N PHE A 166 22.67 24.93 -14.80
CA PHE A 166 22.00 24.11 -13.79
C PHE A 166 22.63 24.24 -12.38
N HIS A 167 23.95 24.09 -12.30
CA HIS A 167 24.69 24.12 -11.03
C HIS A 167 24.59 25.48 -10.32
N THR A 168 24.36 26.58 -11.06
CA THR A 168 24.28 27.94 -10.46
C THR A 168 23.10 28.10 -9.49
N PHE A 169 22.01 27.36 -9.71
CA PHE A 169 20.85 27.29 -8.81
C PHE A 169 20.75 25.94 -8.07
N CYS A 170 21.66 24.99 -8.34
CA CYS A 170 21.66 23.66 -7.73
C CYS A 170 23.08 23.08 -7.60
N PRO A 171 23.98 23.69 -6.78
CA PRO A 171 25.37 23.28 -6.68
C PRO A 171 25.52 22.06 -5.76
N ILE A 172 24.93 20.92 -6.10
CA ILE A 172 25.05 19.70 -5.28
C ILE A 172 26.45 19.06 -5.38
N LEU A 173 27.16 19.29 -6.50
CA LEU A 173 28.53 18.83 -6.71
C LEU A 173 29.56 19.77 -6.06
N SER A 174 30.81 19.32 -6.01
CA SER A 174 31.99 20.17 -5.78
C SER A 174 32.75 20.27 -7.10
N LYS A 175 32.99 21.50 -7.59
CA LYS A 175 33.58 21.74 -8.91
C LYS A 175 35.01 21.21 -8.98
N ARG A 176 35.88 21.55 -8.01
CA ARG A 176 37.30 21.16 -8.07
C ARG A 176 37.47 19.63 -8.09
N PRO A 177 36.89 18.84 -7.15
CA PRO A 177 37.00 17.37 -7.18
C PRO A 177 36.44 16.74 -8.45
N PHE A 178 35.35 17.29 -9.04
CA PHE A 178 34.78 16.76 -10.27
C PHE A 178 35.69 16.99 -11.49
N PHE A 179 36.20 18.21 -11.68
CA PHE A 179 37.13 18.47 -12.79
C PHE A 179 38.47 17.74 -12.62
N THR A 180 38.92 17.52 -11.37
CA THR A 180 40.04 16.62 -11.08
C THR A 180 39.75 15.19 -11.51
N SER A 181 38.62 14.59 -11.14
CA SER A 181 38.33 13.19 -11.51
C SER A 181 38.01 12.99 -13.00
N ILE A 182 37.55 14.03 -13.69
CA ILE A 182 37.50 14.06 -15.17
C ILE A 182 38.91 14.01 -15.77
N HIS A 183 39.84 14.87 -15.30
CA HIS A 183 41.21 14.92 -15.80
C HIS A 183 42.02 13.65 -15.48
N GLU A 184 41.78 13.04 -14.32
CA GLU A 184 42.43 11.79 -13.89
C GLU A 184 41.80 10.52 -14.51
N GLY A 185 40.64 10.64 -15.17
CA GLY A 185 39.88 9.50 -15.68
C GLY A 185 39.23 8.63 -14.59
N THR A 186 39.09 9.16 -13.38
CA THR A 186 38.57 8.47 -12.18
C THR A 186 37.08 8.74 -11.90
N VAL A 187 36.43 9.56 -12.72
CA VAL A 187 34.99 9.88 -12.59
C VAL A 187 34.10 8.63 -12.76
N SER A 188 33.07 8.50 -11.92
CA SER A 188 32.04 7.44 -12.08
C SER A 188 31.27 7.63 -13.39
N SER A 189 31.21 6.57 -14.22
CA SER A 189 30.44 6.52 -15.48
C SER A 189 28.96 6.87 -15.25
N THR A 190 28.38 6.35 -14.17
CA THR A 190 26.98 6.58 -13.80
C THR A 190 26.73 8.03 -13.38
N LEU A 191 27.63 8.64 -12.61
CA LEU A 191 27.54 10.05 -12.23
C LEU A 191 27.70 10.96 -13.46
N LEU A 192 28.69 10.69 -14.32
CA LEU A 192 28.89 11.44 -15.55
C LEU A 192 27.66 11.34 -16.48
N ARG A 193 27.11 10.15 -16.72
CA ARG A 193 25.89 9.98 -17.53
C ARG A 193 24.69 10.72 -16.93
N SER A 194 24.57 10.73 -15.60
CA SER A 194 23.51 11.47 -14.89
C SER A 194 23.67 13.01 -15.00
N ILE A 195 24.92 13.51 -15.02
CA ILE A 195 25.24 14.91 -15.31
C ILE A 195 24.88 15.27 -16.75
N LEU A 196 25.25 14.42 -17.73
CA LEU A 196 24.93 14.65 -19.15
C LEU A 196 23.42 14.63 -19.41
N PHE A 197 22.67 13.76 -18.72
CA PHE A 197 21.20 13.76 -18.72
C PHE A 197 20.63 15.12 -18.29
N VAL A 198 21.03 15.64 -17.13
CA VAL A 198 20.53 16.95 -16.65
C VAL A 198 21.03 18.09 -17.54
N ALA A 199 22.27 18.02 -18.05
CA ALA A 199 22.82 18.99 -18.99
C ALA A 199 21.98 19.14 -20.27
N SER A 200 21.36 18.06 -20.77
CA SER A 200 20.54 18.11 -21.99
C SER A 200 19.30 18.99 -21.85
N LEU A 201 18.79 19.21 -20.63
CA LEU A 201 17.73 20.19 -20.38
C LEU A 201 18.22 21.64 -20.56
N HIS A 202 19.50 21.89 -20.22
CA HIS A 202 20.04 23.24 -20.03
C HIS A 202 21.06 23.69 -21.10
N CYS A 203 21.56 22.80 -21.95
CA CYS A 203 22.50 23.14 -23.02
C CYS A 203 21.83 23.85 -24.22
N ASP A 204 22.62 24.45 -25.10
CA ASP A 204 22.11 25.05 -26.34
C ASP A 204 21.69 23.97 -27.34
N LEU A 205 20.63 24.23 -28.12
CA LEU A 205 20.01 23.23 -29.00
C LEU A 205 20.97 22.68 -30.07
N GLU A 206 21.95 23.49 -30.51
CA GLU A 206 23.02 23.07 -31.42
C GLU A 206 23.81 21.86 -30.90
N VAL A 207 24.05 21.79 -29.58
CA VAL A 207 24.77 20.67 -28.95
C VAL A 207 24.03 19.35 -29.15
N LEU A 208 22.69 19.40 -29.07
CA LEU A 208 21.81 18.23 -29.24
C LEU A 208 21.62 17.87 -30.72
N HIS A 209 21.54 18.87 -31.60
CA HIS A 209 21.58 18.65 -33.05
C HIS A 209 22.91 18.01 -33.49
N ARG A 210 24.03 18.38 -32.87
CA ARG A 210 25.36 17.76 -33.07
C ARG A 210 25.49 16.34 -32.50
N MET A 211 24.56 15.90 -31.66
CA MET A 211 24.39 14.50 -31.24
C MET A 211 23.53 13.68 -32.22
N GLY A 212 22.80 14.32 -33.14
CA GLY A 212 21.84 13.66 -34.04
C GLY A 212 20.39 13.68 -33.57
N HIS A 213 20.08 14.30 -32.43
CA HIS A 213 18.71 14.45 -31.94
C HIS A 213 18.04 15.68 -32.56
N SER A 214 16.79 15.56 -32.99
CA SER A 214 16.04 16.68 -33.59
C SER A 214 15.45 17.63 -32.54
N THR A 215 15.12 17.12 -31.35
CA THR A 215 14.49 17.86 -30.27
C THR A 215 15.18 17.65 -28.92
N ARG A 216 15.01 18.60 -28.00
CA ARG A 216 15.52 18.47 -26.62
C ARG A 216 14.90 17.29 -25.86
N LEU A 217 13.62 16.98 -26.12
CA LEU A 217 12.89 15.90 -25.45
C LEU A 217 13.46 14.52 -25.81
N ASP A 218 13.77 14.31 -27.09
CA ASP A 218 14.39 13.10 -27.63
C ASP A 218 15.78 12.87 -27.00
N ALA A 219 16.66 13.86 -27.06
CA ALA A 219 17.98 13.81 -26.43
C ALA A 219 17.91 13.55 -24.91
N ASN A 220 16.96 14.19 -24.22
CA ASN A 220 16.76 14.02 -22.79
C ASN A 220 16.27 12.60 -22.45
N HIS A 221 15.40 12.00 -23.27
CA HIS A 221 14.99 10.60 -23.12
C HIS A 221 16.16 9.64 -23.34
N THR A 222 16.94 9.79 -24.41
CA THR A 222 18.09 8.91 -24.68
C THR A 222 19.13 8.99 -23.57
N LEU A 223 19.48 10.20 -23.11
CA LEU A 223 20.44 10.37 -22.02
C LEU A 223 19.89 9.89 -20.67
N PHE A 224 18.59 10.04 -20.39
CA PHE A 224 17.96 9.45 -19.20
C PHE A 224 18.04 7.92 -19.23
N SER A 225 17.63 7.27 -20.33
CA SER A 225 17.69 5.82 -20.47
C SER A 225 19.10 5.29 -20.24
N ASN A 226 20.10 5.94 -20.84
CA ASN A 226 21.51 5.55 -20.69
C ASN A 226 22.03 5.76 -19.26
N ALA A 227 21.58 6.82 -18.56
CA ALA A 227 21.97 7.09 -17.18
C ALA A 227 21.29 6.13 -16.18
N SER A 228 19.99 5.85 -16.34
CA SER A 228 19.28 4.86 -15.51
C SER A 228 19.80 3.45 -15.73
N ALA A 229 20.07 3.05 -16.98
CA ALA A 229 20.67 1.73 -17.27
C ALA A 229 22.06 1.59 -16.63
N SER A 230 22.90 2.63 -16.69
CA SER A 230 24.17 2.66 -15.97
C SER A 230 23.95 2.49 -14.46
N PHE A 231 23.00 3.21 -13.87
CA PHE A 231 22.68 3.14 -12.44
C PHE A 231 22.22 1.74 -11.99
N ASP A 232 21.40 1.06 -12.79
CA ASP A 232 20.93 -0.31 -12.50
C ASP A 232 22.04 -1.38 -12.62
N MET A 233 23.08 -1.14 -13.43
CA MET A 233 24.22 -2.03 -13.61
C MET A 233 25.39 -1.75 -12.64
N ASP A 234 25.46 -0.54 -12.07
CA ASP A 234 26.61 -0.08 -11.30
C ASP A 234 26.54 -0.48 -9.83
N ARG A 235 27.17 -1.61 -9.51
CA ARG A 235 27.26 -2.17 -8.15
C ARG A 235 28.50 -1.70 -7.37
N ASP A 236 29.43 -0.99 -8.03
CA ASP A 236 30.80 -0.78 -7.51
C ASP A 236 31.14 0.71 -7.29
N SER A 237 30.39 1.66 -7.86
CA SER A 237 30.57 3.09 -7.57
C SER A 237 30.37 3.43 -6.09
N ALA A 238 31.03 4.51 -5.64
CA ALA A 238 30.92 4.95 -4.26
C ALA A 238 29.48 5.35 -3.89
N ARG A 239 29.08 5.14 -2.62
CA ARG A 239 27.73 5.52 -2.14
C ARG A 239 27.39 6.99 -2.42
N LEU A 240 28.39 7.88 -2.40
CA LEU A 240 28.27 9.29 -2.78
C LEU A 240 27.82 9.47 -4.24
N ASP A 241 28.45 8.77 -5.19
CA ASP A 241 28.11 8.87 -6.61
C ASP A 241 26.70 8.35 -6.87
N MET A 242 26.23 7.35 -6.12
CA MET A 242 24.85 6.84 -6.19
C MET A 242 23.83 7.82 -5.61
N ILE A 243 24.13 8.51 -4.51
CA ILE A 243 23.28 9.59 -3.96
C ILE A 243 23.16 10.73 -4.98
N LEU A 244 24.29 11.16 -5.54
CA LEU A 244 24.35 12.24 -6.53
C LEU A 244 23.64 11.86 -7.83
N SER A 245 23.84 10.64 -8.34
CA SER A 245 23.17 10.13 -9.53
C SER A 245 21.66 10.03 -9.31
N SER A 246 21.21 9.48 -8.17
CA SER A 246 19.78 9.43 -7.80
C SER A 246 19.16 10.83 -7.75
N TYR A 247 19.89 11.81 -7.22
CA TYR A 247 19.43 13.20 -7.19
C TYR A 247 19.40 13.82 -8.59
N LEU A 248 20.33 13.54 -9.49
CA LEU A 248 20.27 14.07 -10.85
C LEU A 248 19.14 13.42 -11.65
N LEU A 249 18.92 12.11 -11.49
CA LEU A 249 17.86 11.35 -12.18
C LEU A 249 16.44 11.77 -11.79
N HIS A 250 16.22 12.41 -10.63
CA HIS A 250 14.87 12.92 -10.28
C HIS A 250 14.37 14.03 -11.20
N TYR A 251 15.25 14.69 -11.97
CA TYR A 251 14.84 15.66 -13.00
C TYR A 251 14.14 15.02 -14.21
N TRP A 252 13.90 13.70 -14.20
CA TRP A 252 13.07 13.00 -15.17
C TRP A 252 11.58 13.18 -14.89
N PHE A 253 10.86 13.78 -15.84
CA PHE A 253 9.41 13.97 -15.83
C PHE A 253 8.73 13.29 -17.03
N GLY A 254 9.27 12.13 -17.44
CA GLY A 254 8.83 11.38 -18.62
C GLY A 254 7.53 10.58 -18.42
N ASN A 255 7.51 9.35 -18.94
CA ASN A 255 6.30 8.53 -19.07
C ASN A 255 5.48 8.49 -17.75
N PRO A 256 4.20 8.90 -17.76
CA PRO A 256 3.32 8.89 -16.59
C PRO A 256 3.06 7.51 -15.94
N THR A 257 3.45 6.42 -16.62
CA THR A 257 3.38 5.02 -16.14
C THR A 257 4.74 4.46 -15.69
N ALA A 258 5.79 5.28 -15.61
CA ALA A 258 7.13 4.83 -15.22
C ALA A 258 7.20 4.43 -13.74
N TYR A 259 7.69 3.21 -13.46
CA TYR A 259 7.88 2.69 -12.09
C TYR A 259 8.80 3.55 -11.20
N ARG A 260 9.70 4.35 -11.80
CA ARG A 260 10.55 5.32 -11.10
C ARG A 260 10.26 6.74 -11.61
N ASP A 261 9.28 7.37 -10.98
CA ASP A 261 8.97 8.80 -11.19
C ASP A 261 9.94 9.71 -10.42
N CYS A 262 9.79 11.03 -10.59
CA CYS A 262 10.63 12.01 -9.90
C CYS A 262 10.60 11.86 -8.37
N HIS A 263 9.51 11.39 -7.78
CA HIS A 263 9.41 11.14 -6.34
C HIS A 263 10.18 9.90 -5.89
N TRP A 264 10.22 8.83 -6.70
CA TRP A 264 11.04 7.65 -6.40
C TRP A 264 12.52 8.01 -6.34
N TRP A 265 13.02 8.75 -7.34
CA TRP A 265 14.44 9.12 -7.45
C TRP A 265 14.90 10.06 -6.32
N ILE A 266 14.14 11.13 -6.01
CA ILE A 266 14.50 12.02 -4.89
C ILE A 266 14.44 11.28 -3.55
N ALA A 267 13.44 10.40 -3.34
CA ALA A 267 13.36 9.60 -2.13
C ALA A 267 14.49 8.55 -2.04
N ALA A 268 14.96 7.98 -3.15
CA ALA A 268 16.15 7.13 -3.19
C ALA A 268 17.40 7.92 -2.75
N ALA A 269 17.62 9.12 -3.31
CA ALA A 269 18.74 9.98 -2.93
C ALA A 269 18.72 10.35 -1.44
N ILE A 270 17.56 10.77 -0.91
CA ILE A 270 17.37 11.14 0.50
C ILE A 270 17.62 9.94 1.42
N ARG A 271 17.05 8.78 1.13
CA ARG A 271 17.21 7.57 1.97
C ARG A 271 18.65 7.07 1.96
N SER A 272 19.34 7.06 0.82
CA SER A 272 20.76 6.72 0.76
C SER A 272 21.63 7.73 1.51
N ALA A 273 21.30 9.03 1.48
CA ALA A 273 21.97 10.06 2.28
C ALA A 273 21.72 9.87 3.79
N GLN A 274 20.51 9.49 4.20
CA GLN A 274 20.19 9.15 5.58
C GLN A 274 20.98 7.91 6.05
N CYS A 275 20.94 6.80 5.28
CA CYS A 275 21.70 5.57 5.56
C CYS A 275 23.24 5.75 5.56
N THR A 276 23.75 6.86 5.02
CA THR A 276 25.18 7.22 5.06
C THR A 276 25.52 8.37 6.01
N GLY A 277 24.55 8.79 6.84
CA GLY A 277 24.77 9.75 7.92
C GLY A 277 24.67 11.22 7.53
N TYR A 278 24.41 11.60 6.28
CA TYR A 278 24.37 13.01 5.82
C TYR A 278 23.34 13.89 6.56
N HIS A 279 22.39 13.25 7.25
CA HIS A 279 21.41 13.88 8.15
C HIS A 279 21.96 14.27 9.54
N ARG A 280 23.26 14.03 9.82
CA ARG A 280 23.90 14.24 11.14
C ARG A 280 24.87 15.40 11.19
N SER A 281 24.97 16.01 12.37
CA SER A 281 25.94 17.05 12.72
C SER A 281 27.38 16.64 12.38
N THR A 282 28.13 17.57 11.79
CA THR A 282 29.56 17.42 11.49
C THR A 282 30.47 18.07 12.52
N SER A 283 29.93 18.86 13.47
CA SER A 283 30.69 19.65 14.44
C SER A 283 31.63 18.83 15.32
N ASN A 284 31.28 17.56 15.59
CA ASN A 284 32.07 16.64 16.41
C ASN A 284 32.85 15.59 15.59
N SER A 285 32.93 15.72 14.26
CA SER A 285 33.64 14.78 13.39
C SER A 285 35.10 15.18 13.12
N GLN A 286 35.93 14.19 12.77
CA GLN A 286 37.33 14.41 12.37
C GLN A 286 37.50 14.93 10.92
N MET A 287 36.39 15.25 10.24
CA MET A 287 36.39 15.72 8.86
C MET A 287 37.12 17.07 8.70
N CYS A 288 37.79 17.27 7.56
CA CYS A 288 38.30 18.58 7.19
C CYS A 288 37.14 19.55 6.87
N SER A 289 37.42 20.87 6.80
CA SER A 289 36.39 21.87 6.45
C SER A 289 35.71 21.55 5.12
N GLU A 290 36.46 21.21 4.08
CA GLU A 290 35.95 20.89 2.74
C GLU A 290 35.00 19.69 2.74
N GLN A 291 35.28 18.66 3.54
CA GLN A 291 34.40 17.51 3.74
C GLN A 291 33.10 17.91 4.44
N ARG A 292 33.18 18.70 5.53
CA ARG A 292 31.99 19.18 6.26
C ARG A 292 31.12 20.09 5.39
N SER A 293 31.72 20.99 4.64
CA SER A 293 31.01 21.88 3.71
C SER A 293 30.36 21.12 2.56
N ARG A 294 30.98 20.04 2.05
CA ARG A 294 30.37 19.11 1.08
C ARG A 294 29.17 18.36 1.68
N TRP A 295 29.31 17.87 2.92
CA TRP A 295 28.27 17.14 3.66
C TRP A 295 27.01 17.98 3.86
N LYS A 296 27.15 19.19 4.42
CA LYS A 296 26.05 20.15 4.55
C LYS A 296 25.41 20.47 3.20
N ARG A 297 26.23 20.77 2.18
CA ARG A 297 25.76 21.16 0.83
C ARG A 297 24.85 20.10 0.22
N ILE A 298 25.24 18.82 0.29
CA ILE A 298 24.44 17.70 -0.22
C ILE A 298 23.13 17.58 0.58
N TRP A 299 23.19 17.61 1.91
CA TRP A 299 21.98 17.54 2.75
C TRP A 299 20.99 18.68 2.47
N TRP A 300 21.47 19.92 2.40
CA TRP A 300 20.60 21.07 2.19
C TRP A 300 20.07 21.20 0.75
N CYS A 301 20.79 20.67 -0.26
CA CYS A 301 20.24 20.51 -1.62
C CYS A 301 19.12 19.46 -1.67
N LEU A 302 19.28 18.33 -0.96
CA LEU A 302 18.23 17.33 -0.78
C LEU A 302 17.00 17.92 -0.07
N TYR A 303 17.22 18.64 1.04
CA TYR A 303 16.18 19.30 1.84
C TYR A 303 15.34 20.28 1.01
N VAL A 304 15.98 21.26 0.35
CA VAL A 304 15.27 22.24 -0.49
C VAL A 304 14.44 21.54 -1.56
N ARG A 305 14.96 20.47 -2.16
CA ARG A 305 14.27 19.80 -3.26
C ARG A 305 13.09 18.92 -2.82
N ASP A 306 13.21 18.26 -1.67
CA ASP A 306 12.10 17.55 -1.03
C ASP A 306 10.92 18.50 -0.77
N ARG A 307 11.19 19.65 -0.13
CA ARG A 307 10.18 20.69 0.13
C ARG A 307 9.55 21.23 -1.15
N GLN A 308 10.34 21.53 -2.17
CA GLN A 308 9.84 21.98 -3.48
C GLN A 308 8.89 20.97 -4.14
N ILE A 309 9.26 19.68 -4.16
CA ILE A 309 8.46 18.63 -4.80
C ILE A 309 7.18 18.39 -3.98
N ALA A 310 7.29 18.20 -2.66
CA ALA A 310 6.16 17.95 -1.77
C ALA A 310 5.07 19.04 -1.86
N ILE A 311 5.49 20.32 -1.86
CA ILE A 311 4.56 21.45 -2.01
C ILE A 311 4.00 21.52 -3.44
N SER A 312 4.79 21.20 -4.48
CA SER A 312 4.32 21.17 -5.87
C SER A 312 3.26 20.10 -6.13
N THR A 313 3.39 18.92 -5.52
CA THR A 313 2.52 17.77 -5.84
C THR A 313 1.55 17.39 -4.73
N GLY A 314 1.48 18.18 -3.64
CA GLY A 314 0.63 17.90 -2.49
C GLY A 314 1.01 16.66 -1.67
N THR A 315 2.15 16.04 -1.98
CA THR A 315 2.58 14.79 -1.34
C THR A 315 3.20 15.06 0.03
N PRO A 316 3.27 14.05 0.91
CA PRO A 316 4.13 14.09 2.08
C PRO A 316 5.58 14.47 1.74
N MET A 317 6.27 15.11 2.68
CA MET A 317 7.71 15.33 2.63
C MET A 317 8.43 14.02 3.00
N VAL A 318 9.66 13.82 2.50
CA VAL A 318 10.47 12.62 2.80
C VAL A 318 11.42 12.88 3.97
N ILE A 319 11.87 14.13 4.17
CA ILE A 319 12.69 14.52 5.32
C ILE A 319 11.79 15.09 6.41
N ASN A 320 11.65 14.41 7.53
CA ASN A 320 11.04 14.96 8.75
C ASN A 320 11.98 16.00 9.39
N ASP A 321 11.45 17.17 9.76
CA ASP A 321 12.23 18.25 10.41
C ASP A 321 12.73 17.90 11.83
N MET A 322 12.26 16.79 12.42
CA MET A 322 12.75 16.28 13.71
C MET A 322 13.93 15.30 13.59
N ASP A 323 14.21 14.78 12.39
CA ASP A 323 15.11 13.62 12.23
C ASP A 323 16.57 13.98 11.89
N TYR A 324 16.90 15.26 11.69
CA TYR A 324 18.25 15.74 11.35
C TYR A 324 18.82 16.77 12.34
N ASP A 325 20.14 16.81 12.45
CA ASP A 325 20.90 17.74 13.31
C ASP A 325 22.09 18.40 12.57
N VAL A 326 22.08 18.37 11.23
CA VAL A 326 23.06 19.05 10.36
C VAL A 326 23.12 20.55 10.64
N GLU A 327 24.33 21.11 10.68
CA GLU A 327 24.56 22.55 10.85
C GLU A 327 23.90 23.37 9.73
N GLU A 328 23.50 24.61 10.02
CA GLU A 328 23.06 25.53 8.97
C GLU A 328 24.16 25.74 7.91
N LEU A 329 23.73 25.79 6.65
CA LEU A 329 24.59 26.12 5.52
C LEU A 329 24.94 27.61 5.57
N VAL A 330 26.23 27.93 5.50
CA VAL A 330 26.73 29.30 5.38
C VAL A 330 27.40 29.53 4.02
N VAL A 331 27.68 30.79 3.68
CA VAL A 331 28.29 31.16 2.39
C VAL A 331 29.66 30.50 2.22
N GLU A 332 30.38 30.34 3.32
CA GLU A 332 31.69 29.71 3.44
C GLU A 332 31.67 28.20 3.19
N ASP A 333 30.49 27.54 3.16
CA ASP A 333 30.39 26.13 2.74
C ASP A 333 30.38 25.95 1.20
N LEU A 334 30.33 27.05 0.46
CA LEU A 334 30.16 27.10 -1.00
C LEU A 334 31.37 27.73 -1.72
N VAL A 335 32.58 27.50 -1.20
CA VAL A 335 33.90 28.01 -1.71
C VAL A 335 34.25 27.74 -3.19
N ASP A 336 33.45 26.97 -3.92
CA ASP A 336 33.61 26.71 -5.37
C ASP A 336 32.65 27.56 -6.24
N GLU A 337 31.76 28.33 -5.61
CA GLU A 337 30.67 29.06 -6.24
C GLU A 337 30.91 30.58 -6.22
N SER A 338 30.11 31.32 -7.01
CA SER A 338 30.07 32.78 -6.89
C SER A 338 29.38 33.20 -5.59
N VAL A 339 29.62 34.44 -5.14
CA VAL A 339 28.99 34.99 -3.94
C VAL A 339 27.46 35.02 -4.10
N GLU A 340 26.97 35.27 -5.31
CA GLU A 340 25.55 35.28 -5.67
C GLU A 340 24.94 33.88 -5.60
N THR A 341 25.58 32.84 -6.15
CA THR A 341 25.12 31.45 -5.98
C THR A 341 25.14 31.04 -4.51
N ALA A 342 26.20 31.39 -3.77
CA ALA A 342 26.31 31.02 -2.36
C ALA A 342 25.21 31.68 -1.50
N GLN A 343 24.97 32.98 -1.70
CA GLN A 343 23.89 33.71 -1.02
C GLN A 343 22.50 33.21 -1.45
N TYR A 344 22.29 32.92 -2.73
CA TYR A 344 21.03 32.35 -3.24
C TYR A 344 20.69 31.03 -2.56
N ILE A 345 21.63 30.08 -2.49
CA ILE A 345 21.36 28.76 -1.89
C ILE A 345 21.10 28.86 -0.39
N VAL A 346 21.90 29.66 0.35
CA VAL A 346 21.65 29.90 1.79
C VAL A 346 20.28 30.55 2.02
N ALA A 347 19.87 31.48 1.16
CA ALA A 347 18.54 32.08 1.24
C ALA A 347 17.41 31.09 0.89
N GLN A 348 17.58 30.28 -0.15
CA GLN A 348 16.63 29.26 -0.60
C GLN A 348 16.41 28.18 0.47
N VAL A 349 17.46 27.78 1.20
CA VAL A 349 17.38 26.91 2.38
C VAL A 349 16.53 27.55 3.48
N LYS A 350 16.82 28.80 3.85
CA LYS A 350 16.07 29.52 4.90
C LYS A 350 14.59 29.70 4.53
N LEU A 351 14.29 30.01 3.27
CA LEU A 351 12.93 30.08 2.75
C LEU A 351 12.20 28.74 2.90
N ASN A 352 12.85 27.62 2.55
CA ASN A 352 12.22 26.31 2.62
C ASN A 352 12.01 25.82 4.06
N LYS A 353 12.89 26.18 5.01
CA LYS A 353 12.67 25.93 6.45
C LYS A 353 11.45 26.69 6.98
N GLU A 354 11.32 27.98 6.68
CA GLU A 354 10.17 28.77 7.12
C GLU A 354 8.86 28.33 6.47
N VAL A 355 8.87 28.03 5.16
CA VAL A 355 7.69 27.52 4.45
C VAL A 355 7.27 26.15 4.96
N ALA A 356 8.22 25.24 5.27
CA ALA A 356 7.91 23.97 5.91
C ALA A 356 7.30 24.16 7.32
N ARG A 357 7.89 25.03 8.14
CA ARG A 357 7.37 25.40 9.48
C ARG A 357 5.92 25.91 9.38
N MET A 358 5.64 26.83 8.46
CA MET A 358 4.29 27.36 8.22
C MET A 358 3.32 26.29 7.69
N TYR A 359 3.77 25.44 6.77
CA TYR A 359 2.94 24.38 6.20
C TYR A 359 2.54 23.33 7.24
N PHE A 360 3.46 22.90 8.11
CA PHE A 360 3.14 22.01 9.22
C PHE A 360 2.28 22.68 10.29
N LEU A 361 2.56 23.93 10.65
CA LEU A 361 1.85 24.65 11.70
C LEU A 361 0.40 24.98 11.33
N HIS A 362 0.13 25.33 10.07
CA HIS A 362 -1.18 25.87 9.66
C HIS A 362 -1.89 25.07 8.55
N CYS A 363 -1.14 24.38 7.69
CA CYS A 363 -1.69 23.72 6.48
C CYS A 363 -1.74 22.17 6.57
N SER A 364 -1.28 21.58 7.67
CA SER A 364 -1.24 20.13 7.89
C SER A 364 -2.66 19.50 7.93
N PRO A 365 -2.90 18.34 7.28
CA PRO A 365 -4.22 17.68 7.28
C PRO A 365 -4.81 17.44 8.67
N LEU A 366 -3.96 17.17 9.66
CA LEU A 366 -4.35 16.91 11.05
C LEU A 366 -4.97 18.13 11.75
N ARG A 367 -4.77 19.34 11.23
CA ARG A 367 -5.38 20.59 11.74
C ARG A 367 -6.63 21.03 10.98
N LEU A 368 -7.01 20.36 9.88
CA LEU A 368 -8.24 20.66 9.14
C LEU A 368 -9.50 20.73 10.03
N PRO A 369 -9.72 19.85 11.04
CA PRO A 369 -10.91 19.93 11.89
C PRO A 369 -10.98 21.19 12.78
N LEU A 370 -9.83 21.76 13.16
CA LEU A 370 -9.73 22.94 14.04
C LEU A 370 -9.99 24.26 13.31
N SER A 371 -9.87 24.25 11.98
CA SER A 371 -9.74 25.45 11.15
C SER A 371 -11.04 26.21 10.82
N LYS A 372 -12.17 25.81 11.42
CA LYS A 372 -13.49 26.43 11.18
C LYS A 372 -13.73 27.74 11.96
N ASP A 373 -12.81 28.14 12.83
CA ASP A 373 -12.85 29.44 13.50
C ASP A 373 -12.15 30.51 12.63
N LEU A 374 -12.91 31.52 12.22
CA LEU A 374 -12.43 32.64 11.40
C LEU A 374 -11.30 33.44 12.08
N ALA A 375 -11.29 33.54 13.41
CA ALA A 375 -10.25 34.25 14.15
C ALA A 375 -8.89 33.53 14.07
N VAL A 376 -8.91 32.20 14.25
CA VAL A 376 -7.73 31.33 14.11
C VAL A 376 -7.22 31.35 12.67
N CYS A 377 -8.14 31.28 11.69
CA CYS A 377 -7.83 31.43 10.27
C CYS A 377 -7.11 32.75 9.96
N GLN A 378 -7.62 33.88 10.44
CA GLN A 378 -7.02 35.19 10.24
C GLN A 378 -5.68 35.34 10.98
N GLU A 379 -5.48 34.65 12.10
CA GLU A 379 -4.22 34.63 12.82
C GLU A 379 -3.15 33.82 12.06
N ALA A 380 -3.51 32.66 11.51
CA ALA A 380 -2.63 31.88 10.65
C ALA A 380 -2.22 32.64 9.37
N ILE A 381 -3.16 33.33 8.71
CA ILE A 381 -2.85 34.18 7.54
C ILE A 381 -1.89 35.31 7.94
N ARG A 382 -2.11 35.97 9.09
CA ARG A 382 -1.22 37.01 9.61
C ARG A 382 0.18 36.48 9.98
N ASP A 383 0.29 35.30 10.57
CA ASP A 383 1.58 34.67 10.89
C ASP A 383 2.36 34.30 9.63
N VAL A 384 1.71 33.67 8.64
CA VAL A 384 2.31 33.38 7.32
C VAL A 384 2.78 34.66 6.64
N GLN A 385 1.94 35.70 6.59
CA GLN A 385 2.29 36.99 5.98
C GLN A 385 3.46 37.67 6.70
N THR A 386 3.46 37.68 8.04
CA THR A 386 4.52 38.31 8.85
C THR A 386 5.84 37.53 8.74
N THR A 387 5.80 36.20 8.84
CA THR A 387 6.97 35.33 8.67
C THR A 387 7.58 35.48 7.28
N LEU A 388 6.76 35.42 6.22
CA LEU A 388 7.26 35.56 4.85
C LEU A 388 7.80 36.96 4.57
N GLN A 389 7.09 38.03 4.93
CA GLN A 389 7.58 39.40 4.70
C GLN A 389 8.86 39.67 5.52
N SER A 390 8.92 39.22 6.77
CA SER A 390 10.14 39.34 7.60
C SER A 390 11.32 38.56 7.03
N TRP A 391 11.10 37.44 6.33
CA TRP A 391 12.16 36.76 5.58
C TRP A 391 12.60 37.57 4.35
N HIS A 392 11.64 38.13 3.60
CA HIS A 392 11.87 38.90 2.37
C HIS A 392 12.69 40.18 2.63
N ASP A 393 12.25 40.99 3.60
CA ASP A 393 12.89 42.25 3.99
C ASP A 393 14.34 42.07 4.48
N ASN A 394 14.66 40.88 5.03
CA ASN A 394 15.98 40.55 5.57
C ASN A 394 16.81 39.64 4.64
N CYS A 395 16.41 39.47 3.37
CA CYS A 395 17.10 38.57 2.43
C CYS A 395 18.07 39.33 1.50
N PRO A 396 19.39 39.34 1.79
CA PRO A 396 20.36 40.08 0.95
C PRO A 396 20.47 39.52 -0.47
N ALA A 397 20.17 38.24 -0.68
CA ALA A 397 20.20 37.58 -1.99
C ALA A 397 19.17 38.12 -3.00
N LEU A 398 18.19 38.92 -2.55
CA LEU A 398 17.26 39.60 -3.46
C LEU A 398 17.92 40.82 -4.14
N ASN A 399 18.98 41.38 -3.56
CA ASN A 399 19.59 42.65 -3.97
C ASN A 399 20.84 42.50 -4.86
N PHE A 400 20.93 41.42 -5.66
CA PHE A 400 22.05 41.19 -6.58
C PHE A 400 22.16 42.30 -7.65
N SER A 401 23.11 43.22 -7.42
CA SER A 401 23.77 44.21 -8.30
C SER A 401 22.96 45.14 -9.21
N ASN A 402 21.79 44.73 -9.72
CA ASN A 402 20.79 45.56 -10.41
C ASN A 402 19.37 44.92 -10.40
N GLY A 403 19.12 43.89 -9.59
CA GLY A 403 17.81 43.19 -9.51
C GLY A 403 17.52 42.20 -10.65
N ASN A 404 18.15 42.37 -11.82
CA ASN A 404 17.94 41.53 -13.01
C ASN A 404 18.77 40.21 -13.02
N HIS A 405 19.42 39.85 -11.92
CA HIS A 405 20.20 38.60 -11.82
C HIS A 405 19.25 37.40 -11.71
N HIS A 406 19.44 36.37 -12.54
CA HIS A 406 18.49 35.24 -12.67
C HIS A 406 18.22 34.52 -11.35
N LEU A 407 19.21 34.43 -10.45
CA LEU A 407 19.03 33.83 -9.12
C LEU A 407 18.16 34.67 -8.17
N SER A 408 18.23 36.02 -8.21
CA SER A 408 17.34 36.87 -7.40
C SER A 408 15.91 36.76 -7.92
N LEU A 409 15.71 36.85 -9.23
CA LEU A 409 14.41 36.66 -9.87
C LEU A 409 13.82 35.27 -9.56
N THR A 410 14.65 34.22 -9.58
CA THR A 410 14.26 32.85 -9.18
C THR A 410 13.79 32.80 -7.72
N LEU A 411 14.49 33.49 -6.83
CA LEU A 411 14.17 33.54 -5.40
C LEU A 411 12.88 34.32 -5.12
N GLN A 412 12.61 35.39 -5.88
CA GLN A 412 11.30 36.09 -5.89
C GLN A 412 10.18 35.17 -6.39
N VAL A 413 10.40 34.42 -7.49
CA VAL A 413 9.43 33.45 -8.02
C VAL A 413 9.15 32.34 -7.01
N CYS A 414 10.17 31.81 -6.34
CA CYS A 414 10.02 30.86 -5.23
C CYS A 414 9.15 31.45 -4.10
N TYR A 415 9.45 32.66 -3.65
CA TYR A 415 8.73 33.36 -2.59
C TYR A 415 7.24 33.50 -2.88
N TYR A 416 6.87 34.09 -4.02
CA TYR A 416 5.46 34.28 -4.38
C TYR A 416 4.75 32.95 -4.70
N TYR A 417 5.45 31.96 -5.24
CA TYR A 417 4.91 30.60 -5.42
C TYR A 417 4.50 29.96 -4.08
N TYR A 418 5.37 29.97 -3.07
CA TYR A 418 5.02 29.44 -1.75
C TYR A 418 3.90 30.24 -1.08
N ALA A 419 3.89 31.58 -1.24
CA ALA A 419 2.83 32.44 -0.73
C ALA A 419 1.45 32.07 -1.32
N ILE A 420 1.35 31.89 -2.65
CA ILE A 420 0.11 31.45 -3.31
C ILE A 420 -0.39 30.13 -2.70
N ASN A 421 0.47 29.12 -2.59
CA ASN A 421 0.08 27.79 -2.13
C ASN A 421 -0.32 27.77 -0.64
N LEU A 422 0.37 28.52 0.23
CA LEU A 422 -0.01 28.67 1.64
C LEU A 422 -1.34 29.43 1.79
N TYR A 423 -1.49 30.58 1.13
CA TYR A 423 -2.71 31.38 1.23
C TYR A 423 -3.94 30.67 0.63
N GLN A 424 -3.84 30.01 -0.53
CA GLN A 424 -4.94 29.22 -1.10
C GLN A 424 -5.38 28.11 -0.14
N ARG A 425 -4.42 27.39 0.46
CA ARG A 425 -4.69 26.27 1.38
C ARG A 425 -5.32 26.73 2.69
N LEU A 426 -4.99 27.93 3.17
CA LEU A 426 -5.65 28.55 4.33
C LEU A 426 -7.06 29.08 3.98
N GLN A 427 -7.22 29.81 2.88
CA GLN A 427 -8.52 30.42 2.53
C GLN A 427 -9.64 29.39 2.34
N ARG A 428 -9.30 28.18 1.86
CA ARG A 428 -10.19 27.01 1.82
C ARG A 428 -10.78 26.62 3.17
N GLN A 429 -9.96 26.61 4.21
CA GLN A 429 -10.34 26.15 5.55
C GLN A 429 -11.45 27.02 6.16
N CYS A 430 -11.35 28.34 5.95
CA CYS A 430 -12.21 29.35 6.56
C CYS A 430 -13.62 29.41 5.93
N ASN A 431 -13.80 28.82 4.74
CA ASN A 431 -15.06 28.55 4.04
C ASN A 431 -16.01 29.76 3.74
N LYS A 432 -15.69 31.00 4.15
CA LYS A 432 -16.34 32.25 3.69
C LYS A 432 -15.38 33.45 3.69
N SER A 433 -15.64 34.36 2.74
CA SER A 433 -15.24 35.78 2.70
C SER A 433 -13.85 36.21 2.16
N ARG A 434 -13.85 36.55 0.87
CA ARG A 434 -13.29 37.79 0.26
C ARG A 434 -11.78 38.11 0.30
N GLU A 435 -10.91 37.37 0.97
CA GLU A 435 -9.48 37.74 1.03
C GLU A 435 -8.62 37.23 -0.16
N THR A 436 -9.25 36.96 -1.31
CA THR A 436 -8.60 36.52 -2.57
C THR A 436 -7.48 37.48 -3.02
N LYS A 437 -7.52 38.75 -2.59
CA LYS A 437 -6.51 39.75 -2.95
C LYS A 437 -5.07 39.30 -2.70
N LEU A 438 -4.74 38.69 -1.55
CA LEU A 438 -3.35 38.26 -1.28
C LEU A 438 -2.86 37.21 -2.28
N VAL A 439 -3.74 36.31 -2.70
CA VAL A 439 -3.46 35.26 -3.70
C VAL A 439 -3.35 35.87 -5.11
N VAL A 440 -4.21 36.82 -5.46
CA VAL A 440 -4.21 37.53 -6.76
C VAL A 440 -3.02 38.49 -6.89
N ASP A 441 -2.66 39.22 -5.85
CA ASP A 441 -1.48 40.09 -5.79
C ASP A 441 -0.20 39.24 -5.97
N ALA A 442 -0.09 38.10 -5.27
CA ALA A 442 1.04 37.18 -5.40
C ALA A 442 1.12 36.51 -6.79
N ALA A 443 -0.02 36.08 -7.36
CA ALA A 443 -0.09 35.56 -8.74
C ALA A 443 0.34 36.60 -9.79
N THR A 444 -0.08 37.86 -9.61
CA THR A 444 0.33 38.99 -10.45
C THR A 444 1.84 39.22 -10.38
N GLN A 445 2.42 39.12 -9.18
CA GLN A 445 3.87 39.23 -8.98
C GLN A 445 4.64 38.07 -9.64
N VAL A 446 4.15 36.82 -9.60
CA VAL A 446 4.77 35.72 -10.36
C VAL A 446 4.88 36.06 -11.84
N PHE A 447 3.81 36.55 -12.50
CA PHE A 447 3.90 36.94 -13.91
C PHE A 447 4.89 38.10 -14.14
N ASN A 448 4.95 39.08 -13.24
CA ASN A 448 5.91 40.19 -13.32
C ASN A 448 7.36 39.70 -13.25
N PHE A 449 7.69 38.81 -12.30
CA PHE A 449 9.06 38.28 -12.19
C PHE A 449 9.42 37.29 -13.29
N VAL A 450 8.47 36.49 -13.79
CA VAL A 450 8.72 35.58 -14.92
C VAL A 450 8.94 36.36 -16.23
N GLU A 451 8.18 37.41 -16.51
CA GLU A 451 8.42 38.27 -17.67
C GLU A 451 9.75 39.02 -17.57
N ASN A 452 10.10 39.56 -16.40
CA ASN A 452 11.42 40.17 -16.17
C ASN A 452 12.56 39.14 -16.36
N SER A 453 12.38 37.90 -15.92
CA SER A 453 13.34 36.81 -16.17
C SER A 453 13.54 36.55 -17.67
N LEU A 454 12.45 36.40 -18.43
CA LEU A 454 12.48 36.09 -19.86
C LEU A 454 12.88 37.28 -20.75
N LEU A 455 12.93 38.51 -20.20
CA LEU A 455 13.44 39.69 -20.89
C LEU A 455 14.97 39.70 -21.00
N TYR A 456 15.69 39.11 -20.04
CA TYR A 456 17.15 39.15 -19.97
C TYR A 456 17.83 37.77 -20.12
N TRP A 457 17.10 36.67 -19.94
CA TRP A 457 17.65 35.31 -19.88
C TRP A 457 16.76 34.31 -20.62
N THR A 458 17.36 33.27 -21.23
CA THR A 458 16.59 32.19 -21.87
C THR A 458 16.07 31.18 -20.82
N PRO A 459 14.99 30.41 -21.12
CA PRO A 459 14.42 29.39 -20.21
C PRO A 459 15.43 28.41 -19.62
N GLU A 460 16.53 28.10 -20.31
CA GLU A 460 17.61 27.22 -19.84
C GLU A 460 18.34 27.71 -18.58
N HIS A 461 18.19 28.99 -18.19
CA HIS A 461 18.84 29.55 -17.00
C HIS A 461 18.02 29.38 -15.71
N PHE A 462 16.82 28.80 -15.79
CA PHE A 462 15.86 28.78 -14.69
C PHE A 462 15.44 27.36 -14.28
N PRO A 463 15.25 27.08 -12.98
CA PRO A 463 14.71 25.81 -12.51
C PRO A 463 13.21 25.65 -12.82
N MET A 464 12.76 24.39 -12.94
CA MET A 464 11.37 24.00 -13.23
C MET A 464 10.30 24.63 -12.32
N ILE A 465 10.65 25.14 -11.13
CA ILE A 465 9.71 25.83 -10.24
C ILE A 465 9.04 27.05 -10.91
N TYR A 466 9.63 27.63 -11.96
CA TYR A 466 8.97 28.63 -12.81
C TYR A 466 7.68 28.09 -13.45
N VAL A 467 7.68 26.82 -13.88
CA VAL A 467 6.50 26.15 -14.47
C VAL A 467 5.44 25.90 -13.40
N SER A 468 5.84 25.43 -12.20
CA SER A 468 4.94 25.29 -11.05
C SER A 468 4.33 26.62 -10.61
N ALA A 469 5.14 27.69 -10.58
CA ALA A 469 4.73 29.04 -10.20
C ALA A 469 3.72 29.63 -11.18
N LEU A 470 4.00 29.54 -12.48
CA LEU A 470 3.06 29.93 -13.54
C LEU A 470 1.73 29.18 -13.38
N PHE A 471 1.77 27.88 -13.09
CA PHE A 471 0.54 27.09 -12.93
C PHE A 471 -0.29 27.52 -11.72
N SER A 472 0.32 27.62 -10.53
CA SER A 472 -0.37 28.12 -9.33
C SER A 472 -0.92 29.55 -9.53
N ALA A 473 -0.19 30.42 -10.24
CA ALA A 473 -0.63 31.79 -10.54
C ALA A 473 -1.78 31.83 -11.57
N MET A 474 -1.78 30.97 -12.59
CA MET A 474 -2.89 30.88 -13.55
C MET A 474 -4.15 30.29 -12.89
N MET A 475 -4.01 29.27 -12.06
CA MET A 475 -5.11 28.73 -11.24
C MET A 475 -5.68 29.78 -10.29
N ALA A 476 -4.82 30.56 -9.62
CA ALA A 476 -5.22 31.67 -8.75
C ALA A 476 -6.11 32.71 -9.44
N LEU A 477 -5.81 33.07 -10.70
CA LEU A 477 -6.59 34.07 -11.44
C LEU A 477 -7.84 33.50 -12.14
N ALA A 478 -7.88 32.20 -12.44
CA ALA A 478 -9.03 31.52 -13.03
C ALA A 478 -10.19 31.31 -12.04
N VAL A 479 -9.88 31.21 -10.74
CA VAL A 479 -10.81 30.88 -9.64
C VAL A 479 -11.46 32.13 -9.01
N ASP A 480 -11.32 33.30 -9.63
CA ASP A 480 -11.64 34.62 -9.06
C ASP A 480 -13.15 34.91 -8.86
N GLY A 481 -13.70 34.37 -7.78
CA GLY A 481 -14.70 35.01 -6.91
C GLY A 481 -16.15 35.11 -7.39
N SER A 482 -16.43 35.03 -8.69
CA SER A 482 -17.81 35.12 -9.22
C SER A 482 -18.57 33.81 -9.10
N THR A 483 -19.83 33.88 -8.63
CA THR A 483 -20.78 32.74 -8.62
C THR A 483 -21.28 32.35 -10.02
N THR A 484 -20.87 33.08 -11.05
CA THR A 484 -21.00 32.75 -12.46
C THR A 484 -19.63 32.36 -13.00
N ALA A 485 -19.55 31.35 -13.88
CA ALA A 485 -18.31 31.04 -14.58
C ALA A 485 -17.81 32.28 -15.36
N PRO A 486 -16.51 32.61 -15.33
CA PRO A 486 -15.96 33.70 -16.12
C PRO A 486 -16.08 33.38 -17.62
N ARG A 487 -16.35 34.40 -18.44
CA ARG A 487 -16.30 34.24 -19.91
C ARG A 487 -14.88 33.87 -20.35
N SER A 488 -14.77 33.08 -21.41
CA SER A 488 -13.51 32.70 -22.09
C SER A 488 -12.58 33.90 -22.26
N ASP A 489 -13.06 34.99 -22.87
CA ASP A 489 -12.35 36.26 -23.05
C ASP A 489 -11.71 36.79 -21.76
N GLN A 490 -12.50 36.83 -20.67
CA GLN A 490 -12.09 37.44 -19.40
C GLN A 490 -11.05 36.57 -18.68
N MET A 491 -11.21 35.25 -18.77
CA MET A 491 -10.22 34.29 -18.28
C MET A 491 -8.93 34.35 -19.11
N PHE A 492 -9.05 34.40 -20.44
CA PHE A 492 -7.92 34.54 -21.37
C PHE A 492 -7.09 35.78 -21.05
N VAL A 493 -7.73 36.95 -20.93
CA VAL A 493 -7.03 38.21 -20.59
C VAL A 493 -6.26 38.09 -19.27
N LYS A 494 -6.79 37.41 -18.25
CA LYS A 494 -6.08 37.17 -16.98
C LYS A 494 -4.88 36.22 -17.13
N ILE A 495 -5.01 35.12 -17.87
CA ILE A 495 -3.97 34.06 -17.92
C ILE A 495 -3.03 34.13 -19.13
N ARG A 496 -3.26 35.03 -20.10
CA ARG A 496 -2.48 35.18 -21.34
C ARG A 496 -0.96 35.32 -21.10
N ARG A 497 -0.56 36.07 -20.07
CA ARG A 497 0.84 36.24 -19.64
C ARG A 497 1.49 34.89 -19.34
N GLY A 498 0.78 34.04 -18.59
CA GLY A 498 1.20 32.68 -18.27
C GLY A 498 1.26 31.77 -19.49
N LEU A 499 0.27 31.81 -20.39
CA LEU A 499 0.28 31.03 -21.63
C LEU A 499 1.49 31.36 -22.53
N LEU A 500 1.87 32.63 -22.62
CA LEU A 500 3.03 33.09 -23.37
C LEU A 500 4.35 32.66 -22.71
N ALA A 501 4.47 32.76 -21.38
CA ALA A 501 5.64 32.29 -20.65
C ALA A 501 5.82 30.76 -20.76
N LEU A 502 4.74 29.98 -20.61
CA LEU A 502 4.76 28.53 -20.80
C LEU A 502 5.14 28.13 -22.23
N LYS A 503 4.79 28.94 -23.24
CA LYS A 503 5.19 28.72 -24.64
C LYS A 503 6.70 28.91 -24.88
N GLN A 504 7.41 29.59 -23.97
CA GLN A 504 8.87 29.62 -23.96
C GLN A 504 9.43 28.43 -23.15
N PHE A 505 8.90 28.17 -21.95
CA PHE A 505 9.37 27.07 -21.10
C PHE A 505 9.16 25.67 -21.70
N GLU A 506 8.21 25.45 -22.61
CA GLU A 506 8.02 24.15 -23.30
C GLU A 506 9.16 23.72 -24.24
N GLN A 507 10.16 24.58 -24.43
CA GLN A 507 11.42 24.28 -25.12
C GLN A 507 12.44 23.57 -24.21
N VAL A 508 12.25 23.67 -22.89
CA VAL A 508 13.12 23.10 -21.84
C VAL A 508 12.38 22.04 -21.02
N TYR A 509 11.13 22.31 -20.62
CA TYR A 509 10.34 21.46 -19.73
C TYR A 509 9.02 21.03 -20.39
N ASN A 510 8.87 19.74 -20.67
CA ASN A 510 7.65 19.19 -21.30
C ASN A 510 6.37 19.45 -20.48
N LEU A 511 6.48 19.53 -19.15
CA LEU A 511 5.40 19.91 -18.23
C LEU A 511 4.77 21.27 -18.59
N ALA A 512 5.56 22.24 -19.09
CA ALA A 512 5.03 23.53 -19.52
C ALA A 512 4.12 23.41 -20.77
N ARG A 513 4.41 22.44 -21.65
CA ARG A 513 3.58 22.12 -22.83
C ARG A 513 2.22 21.57 -22.39
N TRP A 514 2.22 20.60 -21.48
CA TRP A 514 1.01 20.00 -20.92
C TRP A 514 0.13 21.04 -20.23
N ILE A 515 0.71 21.88 -19.36
CA ILE A 515 -0.05 22.92 -18.62
C ILE A 515 -0.57 24.01 -19.57
N ARG A 516 0.20 24.40 -20.60
CA ARG A 516 -0.28 25.35 -21.61
C ARG A 516 -1.44 24.75 -22.42
N ASN A 517 -1.34 23.50 -22.83
CA ASN A 517 -2.41 22.82 -23.57
C ASN A 517 -3.68 22.67 -22.71
N PHE A 518 -3.55 22.22 -21.45
CA PHE A 518 -4.64 22.14 -20.46
C PHE A 518 -5.45 23.44 -20.35
N PHE A 519 -4.80 24.60 -20.23
CA PHE A 519 -5.51 25.88 -20.18
C PHE A 519 -6.10 26.31 -21.52
N MET A 520 -5.44 26.01 -22.65
CA MET A 520 -6.04 26.25 -23.97
C MET A 520 -7.30 25.40 -24.19
N ASP A 521 -7.31 24.15 -23.73
CA ASP A 521 -8.48 23.28 -23.81
C ASP A 521 -9.66 23.82 -22.97
N ILE A 522 -9.39 24.36 -21.78
CA ILE A 522 -10.39 25.02 -20.93
C ILE A 522 -10.98 26.26 -21.62
N LEU A 523 -10.15 27.06 -22.29
CA LEU A 523 -10.58 28.24 -23.05
C LEU A 523 -11.44 27.84 -24.26
N ASN A 524 -10.93 26.94 -25.12
CA ASN A 524 -11.65 26.45 -26.30
C ASN A 524 -13.01 25.80 -25.95
N ARG A 525 -13.14 25.21 -24.75
CA ARG A 525 -14.40 24.62 -24.23
C ARG A 525 -15.40 25.65 -23.70
N SER A 526 -15.01 26.89 -23.46
CA SER A 526 -15.95 27.94 -23.02
C SER A 526 -16.65 28.63 -24.21
N ASP A 527 -15.99 28.73 -25.36
CA ASP A 527 -16.58 29.30 -26.60
C ASP A 527 -17.58 28.34 -27.26
N SER A 528 -17.29 27.03 -27.26
CA SER A 528 -18.13 26.02 -27.92
C SER A 528 -19.55 25.87 -27.32
N ARG A 529 -19.83 26.48 -26.17
CA ARG A 529 -21.16 26.53 -25.55
C ARG A 529 -22.13 27.52 -26.20
N GLU A 530 -21.67 28.48 -27.01
CA GLU A 530 -22.56 29.36 -27.79
C GLU A 530 -22.84 28.85 -29.21
N GLY A 531 -22.11 27.81 -29.68
CA GLY A 531 -22.30 27.22 -31.02
C GLY A 531 -23.33 26.09 -31.12
N SER A 532 -23.65 25.38 -30.03
CA SER A 532 -24.42 24.13 -30.11
C SER A 532 -25.94 24.31 -30.01
N ARG A 533 -26.57 24.87 -31.06
CA ARG A 533 -28.02 24.77 -31.27
C ARG A 533 -28.38 24.23 -32.65
N GLY A 534 -28.37 22.90 -32.75
CA GLY A 534 -29.03 22.14 -33.81
C GLY A 534 -28.17 21.84 -35.03
N GLU A 535 -27.61 20.62 -35.08
CA GLU A 535 -27.88 19.71 -36.20
C GLU A 535 -27.70 18.26 -35.73
N VAL A 536 -28.61 17.38 -36.16
CA VAL A 536 -28.53 15.92 -35.93
C VAL A 536 -28.55 15.27 -37.31
N PRO A 537 -27.49 14.55 -37.72
CA PRO A 537 -27.53 13.77 -38.95
C PRO A 537 -28.59 12.67 -38.84
N ALA A 538 -29.65 12.76 -39.66
CA ALA A 538 -30.72 11.78 -39.68
C ALA A 538 -30.23 10.44 -40.27
N ALA A 539 -30.78 9.32 -39.77
CA ALA A 539 -30.41 7.97 -40.19
C ALA A 539 -31.44 7.34 -41.14
N SER A 540 -31.00 6.34 -41.92
CA SER A 540 -31.79 5.50 -42.87
C SER A 540 -32.05 6.12 -44.25
N PRO A 541 -32.35 5.34 -45.33
CA PRO A 541 -32.52 3.88 -45.40
C PRO A 541 -31.52 3.16 -46.35
N PRO A 542 -31.53 1.81 -46.45
CA PRO A 542 -30.52 1.02 -47.18
C PRO A 542 -30.96 0.52 -48.58
N SER A 543 -30.05 -0.24 -49.18
CA SER A 543 -30.17 -1.14 -50.36
C SER A 543 -29.98 -0.55 -51.77
N ASN A 544 -28.89 -0.98 -52.41
CA ASN A 544 -28.94 -1.90 -53.55
C ASN A 544 -27.58 -2.59 -53.70
N GLY A 545 -27.55 -3.83 -54.17
CA GLY A 545 -26.32 -4.57 -54.39
C GLY A 545 -26.37 -5.40 -55.68
N ASN A 546 -25.20 -5.73 -56.24
CA ASN A 546 -24.99 -6.90 -57.12
C ASN A 546 -23.53 -6.99 -57.57
N THR A 547 -22.86 -8.08 -57.21
CA THR A 547 -21.91 -8.82 -58.08
C THR A 547 -21.76 -10.23 -57.50
N THR A 548 -21.98 -11.24 -58.33
CA THR A 548 -21.96 -12.67 -57.99
C THR A 548 -20.79 -13.40 -58.66
N GLU A 549 -20.14 -14.30 -57.92
CA GLU A 549 -19.37 -15.48 -58.42
C GLU A 549 -18.11 -15.17 -59.28
N THR A 550 -17.08 -16.03 -59.43
CA THR A 550 -16.94 -17.49 -59.20
C THR A 550 -15.46 -17.91 -58.96
N ARG A 551 -15.22 -19.04 -58.27
CA ARG A 551 -14.06 -20.00 -58.35
C ARG A 551 -12.59 -19.55 -58.66
N VAL A 552 -11.67 -19.81 -57.70
CA VAL A 552 -10.74 -21.00 -57.60
C VAL A 552 -10.07 -21.51 -58.91
N PRO A 553 -8.75 -21.91 -58.98
CA PRO A 553 -7.71 -22.14 -57.94
C PRO A 553 -6.26 -21.56 -58.21
N GLU A 554 -5.33 -21.93 -57.31
CA GLU A 554 -3.88 -22.29 -57.50
C GLU A 554 -2.77 -21.28 -57.94
N GLU A 555 -1.82 -21.10 -57.00
CA GLU A 555 -0.34 -21.30 -57.03
C GLU A 555 0.40 -21.77 -58.33
N PRO A 556 1.77 -21.78 -58.40
CA PRO A 556 2.80 -21.29 -57.44
C PRO A 556 3.99 -20.52 -58.12
N THR A 557 5.14 -20.43 -57.41
CA THR A 557 6.53 -20.22 -57.90
C THR A 557 7.03 -18.79 -58.21
N ARG A 558 8.33 -18.44 -58.00
CA ARG A 558 9.37 -18.83 -57.01
C ARG A 558 10.63 -17.96 -57.25
N HIS A 559 11.41 -17.63 -56.21
CA HIS A 559 12.81 -17.12 -56.26
C HIS A 559 13.00 -15.76 -56.99
N SER A 560 14.09 -14.99 -56.80
CA SER A 560 15.10 -14.87 -55.73
C SER A 560 15.92 -13.58 -55.95
N ASP A 561 16.69 -13.14 -54.94
CA ASP A 561 18.10 -12.70 -54.96
C ASP A 561 18.69 -12.04 -56.24
N SER A 562 19.52 -10.99 -56.20
CA SER A 562 20.12 -10.22 -55.08
C SER A 562 20.99 -9.07 -55.64
N GLN A 563 21.43 -8.13 -54.77
CA GLN A 563 22.62 -7.24 -54.96
C GLN A 563 22.52 -6.24 -56.17
N GLU A 564 23.32 -5.18 -56.31
CA GLU A 564 24.35 -4.53 -55.46
C GLU A 564 24.37 -2.99 -55.72
N GLY A 565 25.14 -2.21 -54.93
CA GLY A 565 25.40 -0.77 -55.20
C GLY A 565 26.67 -0.55 -56.04
N PRO A 566 27.41 0.58 -55.92
CA PRO A 566 27.14 1.82 -55.17
C PRO A 566 27.55 3.12 -55.95
N ALA A 567 27.78 4.24 -55.23
CA ALA A 567 28.64 5.41 -55.61
C ALA A 567 28.11 6.40 -56.70
N HIS A 568 28.47 7.70 -56.74
CA HIS A 568 29.16 8.60 -55.79
C HIS A 568 28.98 10.12 -56.14
N LEU A 569 29.13 10.98 -55.12
CA LEU A 569 29.78 12.33 -55.11
C LEU A 569 29.18 13.60 -55.81
N LEU A 570 28.96 14.63 -54.96
CA LEU A 570 29.50 16.02 -54.99
C LEU A 570 28.71 17.27 -55.46
N ALA A 571 28.90 18.32 -54.63
CA ALA A 571 28.92 19.77 -54.88
C ALA A 571 27.61 20.60 -54.96
N GLY A 572 27.62 21.74 -54.25
CA GLY A 572 26.71 22.91 -54.41
C GLY A 572 27.39 24.05 -55.21
N PRO A 573 27.22 25.37 -54.93
CA PRO A 573 26.70 26.00 -53.69
C PRO A 573 25.77 27.25 -53.89
N SER A 574 25.53 28.02 -52.80
CA SER A 574 25.16 29.47 -52.75
C SER A 574 23.79 29.95 -53.28
N SER A 575 23.15 31.05 -52.81
CA SER A 575 23.25 31.89 -51.57
C SER A 575 22.16 32.99 -51.54
N GLN A 576 21.84 33.56 -50.35
CA GLN A 576 21.18 34.90 -50.13
C GLN A 576 19.69 35.09 -50.54
N GLU A 577 18.84 35.98 -49.95
CA GLU A 577 18.79 36.61 -48.61
C GLU A 577 17.41 37.33 -48.36
N SER A 578 17.10 37.70 -47.10
CA SER A 578 16.26 38.85 -46.66
C SER A 578 14.70 38.91 -46.71
N GLN A 579 14.12 38.94 -45.48
CA GLN A 579 13.10 39.89 -44.93
C GLN A 579 11.55 39.73 -45.09
N CYS A 580 10.83 40.41 -44.17
CA CYS A 580 9.45 40.18 -43.67
C CYS A 580 8.32 40.99 -44.34
N ILE A 581 7.05 40.72 -43.99
CA ILE A 581 5.97 41.69 -43.61
C ILE A 581 4.69 40.99 -43.09
N PHE A 582 3.82 41.71 -42.35
CA PHE A 582 2.54 41.27 -41.73
C PHE A 582 1.36 42.16 -42.19
N VAL A 583 0.18 41.62 -42.54
CA VAL A 583 -1.15 42.31 -42.67
C VAL A 583 -2.30 41.30 -42.45
N ALA A 584 -3.54 41.74 -42.11
CA ALA A 584 -4.75 40.91 -41.92
C ALA A 584 -6.08 41.66 -42.25
N SER A 585 -7.20 40.96 -42.55
CA SER A 585 -8.59 41.53 -42.61
C SER A 585 -9.76 40.53 -42.89
N ASP A 586 -10.80 40.57 -42.03
CA ASP A 586 -12.29 40.64 -42.25
C ASP A 586 -13.18 39.63 -43.06
N LEU A 587 -14.53 39.82 -42.91
CA LEU A 587 -15.74 39.28 -43.62
C LEU A 587 -16.47 38.06 -42.97
N THR A 588 -17.82 37.90 -42.86
CA THR A 588 -19.05 38.78 -42.94
C THR A 588 -20.28 38.14 -42.18
N LEU A 589 -21.55 38.57 -42.38
CA LEU A 589 -22.78 38.08 -41.66
C LEU A 589 -24.07 37.95 -42.54
N GLY A 590 -25.10 37.20 -42.09
CA GLY A 590 -26.53 37.18 -42.56
C GLY A 590 -27.31 35.90 -42.13
N ASP A 591 -28.45 35.93 -41.39
CA ASP A 591 -29.88 36.20 -41.76
C ASP A 591 -30.58 35.04 -42.54
N THR A 592 -31.81 34.51 -42.27
CA THR A 592 -33.05 35.01 -41.60
C THR A 592 -34.02 33.94 -40.99
N THR A 593 -34.60 34.21 -39.80
CA THR A 593 -36.03 34.14 -39.29
C THR A 593 -37.11 33.05 -39.63
N PHE A 594 -37.92 32.62 -38.61
CA PHE A 594 -39.44 32.59 -38.46
C PHE A 594 -40.16 31.34 -37.78
N MET A 595 -40.73 31.55 -36.56
CA MET A 595 -41.96 31.01 -35.86
C MET A 595 -42.31 29.50 -35.58
N LEU A 596 -42.60 29.23 -34.28
CA LEU A 596 -43.70 28.44 -33.61
C LEU A 596 -43.92 26.92 -33.92
N ASP A 597 -44.51 26.07 -33.05
CA ASP A 597 -45.37 26.29 -31.86
C ASP A 597 -45.32 25.16 -30.77
N HIS A 598 -45.81 25.48 -29.55
CA HIS A 598 -46.26 24.72 -28.33
C HIS A 598 -45.84 23.27 -27.91
N ASP A 599 -45.65 23.12 -26.58
CA ASP A 599 -45.92 21.97 -25.63
C ASP A 599 -45.19 20.60 -25.79
N SER A 600 -44.83 19.84 -24.72
CA SER A 600 -44.87 20.05 -23.24
C SER A 600 -44.02 18.98 -22.51
N GLY A 601 -43.60 19.21 -21.24
CA GLY A 601 -43.21 18.14 -20.29
C GLY A 601 -41.92 18.37 -19.49
N ASP A 602 -42.03 18.44 -18.16
CA ASP A 602 -40.90 18.68 -17.23
C ASP A 602 -40.14 17.42 -16.81
N VAL A 603 -38.81 17.55 -16.60
CA VAL A 603 -38.01 16.71 -15.68
C VAL A 603 -36.92 17.59 -15.04
N ASP A 604 -36.96 17.74 -13.71
CA ASP A 604 -35.94 18.47 -12.95
C ASP A 604 -34.58 17.75 -12.87
N ILE A 605 -33.49 18.52 -12.86
CA ILE A 605 -32.13 18.04 -12.60
C ILE A 605 -31.44 18.99 -11.59
N GLU A 606 -31.31 18.56 -10.34
CA GLU A 606 -30.62 19.35 -9.30
C GLU A 606 -29.10 19.16 -9.28
N GLY A 607 -28.36 20.26 -9.11
CA GLY A 607 -27.30 20.30 -8.09
C GLY A 607 -25.87 19.90 -8.45
N GLY A 608 -25.54 19.62 -9.71
CA GLY A 608 -24.15 19.30 -10.12
C GLY A 608 -23.22 20.52 -10.20
N GLY A 609 -22.10 20.50 -9.46
CA GLY A 609 -21.08 21.56 -9.52
C GLY A 609 -20.32 21.60 -10.85
N PHE A 610 -20.06 22.81 -11.37
CA PHE A 610 -19.63 23.06 -12.76
C PHE A 610 -18.38 22.27 -13.24
N TRP A 611 -17.42 21.98 -12.36
CA TRP A 611 -16.11 21.43 -12.74
C TRP A 611 -15.94 19.91 -12.55
N PRO A 612 -16.32 19.28 -11.42
CA PRO A 612 -16.23 17.82 -11.28
C PRO A 612 -16.99 17.07 -12.37
N THR A 613 -18.16 17.58 -12.76
CA THR A 613 -19.00 17.02 -13.83
C THR A 613 -18.32 17.05 -15.21
N TYR A 614 -17.44 18.02 -15.48
CA TYR A 614 -16.71 18.11 -16.76
C TYR A 614 -15.56 17.09 -16.89
N LEU A 615 -14.97 16.68 -15.77
CA LEU A 615 -13.95 15.62 -15.74
C LEU A 615 -14.58 14.22 -15.66
N ALA A 616 -15.73 14.07 -15.01
CA ALA A 616 -16.45 12.80 -14.93
C ALA A 616 -17.08 12.37 -16.27
N ASN A 617 -17.59 13.31 -17.07
CA ASN A 617 -18.41 13.01 -18.26
C ASN A 617 -17.62 12.75 -19.56
N GLY A 618 -16.40 12.18 -19.48
CA GLY A 618 -15.76 11.48 -20.61
C GLY A 618 -15.37 12.32 -21.84
N VAL A 619 -15.33 13.65 -21.76
CA VAL A 619 -15.15 14.56 -22.92
C VAL A 619 -13.69 14.60 -23.44
N PHE A 620 -13.02 13.46 -23.59
CA PHE A 620 -11.68 13.33 -24.17
C PHE A 620 -11.51 12.12 -25.12
N SER A 621 -12.59 11.37 -25.40
CA SER A 621 -12.58 10.32 -26.44
C SER A 621 -13.07 10.85 -27.79
N SER A 622 -12.16 11.11 -28.74
CA SER A 622 -12.29 10.69 -30.16
C SER A 622 -11.17 11.22 -31.08
N THR A 623 -10.59 10.28 -31.84
CA THR A 623 -10.10 10.37 -33.23
C THR A 623 -9.72 11.72 -33.86
N GLY A 624 -8.49 11.81 -34.42
CA GLY A 624 -8.32 12.39 -35.76
C GLY A 624 -7.23 13.45 -36.02
N SER A 625 -5.95 13.15 -35.82
CA SER A 625 -4.83 13.72 -36.63
C SER A 625 -3.49 13.03 -36.30
N GLY A 626 -2.47 13.24 -37.13
CA GLY A 626 -1.25 12.42 -37.18
C GLY A 626 -0.18 12.67 -36.12
N ASP A 627 -0.35 13.64 -35.21
CA ASP A 627 0.56 13.88 -34.08
C ASP A 627 -0.10 13.44 -32.76
N GLY A 628 0.30 12.27 -32.27
CA GLY A 628 -0.28 11.63 -31.07
C GLY A 628 0.02 12.39 -29.78
N MET A 629 -0.93 13.19 -29.32
CA MET A 629 -0.88 13.88 -28.02
C MET A 629 -1.33 12.95 -26.88
N ASP A 630 -0.40 12.19 -26.30
CA ASP A 630 -0.63 11.51 -25.02
C ASP A 630 -0.73 12.52 -23.88
N PHE A 631 -1.95 12.74 -23.40
CA PHE A 631 -2.23 13.46 -22.15
C PHE A 631 -1.93 12.54 -20.94
N PRO A 632 -1.44 13.05 -19.80
CA PRO A 632 -1.22 12.22 -18.62
C PRO A 632 -2.49 11.46 -18.19
N GLN A 633 -2.39 10.13 -18.08
CA GLN A 633 -3.49 9.24 -17.74
C GLN A 633 -4.07 9.57 -16.33
N PRO A 634 -5.37 9.39 -16.07
CA PRO A 634 -6.01 9.81 -14.81
C PRO A 634 -5.44 9.22 -13.52
N ASP A 635 -4.73 8.09 -13.62
CA ASP A 635 -4.07 7.37 -12.54
C ASP A 635 -2.60 7.82 -12.28
N SER A 636 -2.01 8.57 -13.20
CA SER A 636 -0.60 8.99 -13.11
C SER A 636 -0.31 10.03 -12.04
N THR A 637 0.91 10.04 -11.48
CA THR A 637 1.32 11.08 -10.51
C THR A 637 1.36 12.49 -11.11
N GLN A 638 1.54 12.63 -12.43
CA GLN A 638 1.40 13.88 -13.16
C GLN A 638 -0.05 14.37 -13.18
N TYR A 639 -1.02 13.50 -13.53
CA TYR A 639 -2.44 13.85 -13.47
C TYR A 639 -2.87 14.12 -12.03
N GLN A 640 -2.45 13.31 -11.05
CA GLN A 640 -2.77 13.52 -9.64
C GLN A 640 -2.16 14.82 -9.09
N ALA A 641 -0.97 15.24 -9.53
CA ALA A 641 -0.42 16.56 -9.19
C ALA A 641 -1.22 17.70 -9.85
N MET A 642 -1.54 17.59 -11.15
CA MET A 642 -2.40 18.58 -11.83
C MET A 642 -3.81 18.64 -11.25
N TYR A 643 -4.36 17.50 -10.81
CA TYR A 643 -5.65 17.36 -10.16
C TYR A 643 -5.62 17.84 -8.70
N PHE A 644 -4.51 17.72 -7.98
CA PHE A 644 -4.32 18.35 -6.66
C PHE A 644 -4.18 19.87 -6.79
N LEU A 645 -3.55 20.38 -7.84
CA LEU A 645 -3.40 21.81 -8.12
C LEU A 645 -4.70 22.43 -8.69
N ALA A 646 -5.54 21.65 -9.39
CA ALA A 646 -6.91 22.01 -9.76
C ALA A 646 -7.88 21.89 -8.57
N ASP A 647 -7.75 20.81 -7.80
CA ASP A 647 -8.05 20.63 -6.37
C ASP A 647 -7.95 21.97 -5.64
N LEU A 648 -6.73 22.51 -5.51
CA LEU A 648 -6.44 23.78 -4.83
C LEU A 648 -7.28 24.99 -5.31
N GLY A 649 -7.97 24.90 -6.46
CA GLY A 649 -8.98 25.86 -6.91
C GLY A 649 -10.44 25.61 -6.46
N LEU A 650 -10.95 24.37 -6.38
CA LEU A 650 -12.40 24.14 -6.54
C LEU A 650 -13.10 23.14 -5.58
N SER A 651 -13.63 23.64 -4.46
CA SER A 651 -14.89 23.11 -3.88
C SER A 651 -15.54 24.08 -2.87
N ASN A 652 -16.83 24.39 -3.06
CA ASN A 652 -17.70 25.05 -2.08
C ASN A 652 -18.83 24.08 -1.73
N GLY A 653 -19.08 23.83 -0.44
CA GLY A 653 -19.94 22.74 0.01
C GLY A 653 -21.34 23.15 0.46
N THR A 654 -22.34 22.35 0.08
CA THR A 654 -23.67 22.31 0.72
C THR A 654 -24.17 20.87 0.82
N ALA A 655 -24.21 20.33 2.03
CA ALA A 655 -24.94 19.10 2.36
C ALA A 655 -25.48 19.24 3.78
N GLY A 656 -26.76 19.60 3.89
CA GLY A 656 -27.51 19.76 5.14
C GLY A 656 -28.97 19.41 4.88
N PRO A 657 -29.67 18.75 5.81
CA PRO A 657 -30.90 18.04 5.50
C PRO A 657 -32.10 18.97 5.28
N ILE A 658 -32.93 18.61 4.31
CA ILE A 658 -34.26 19.17 4.11
C ILE A 658 -35.18 18.64 5.21
N TYR A 659 -35.81 19.54 5.99
CA TYR A 659 -37.15 19.29 6.49
C TYR A 659 -37.94 20.59 6.70
N ASP A 660 -39.18 20.52 6.22
CA ASP A 660 -40.29 21.47 6.14
C ASP A 660 -40.52 22.44 7.34
N GLY A 661 -41.27 23.51 7.07
CA GLY A 661 -42.27 23.98 8.05
C GLY A 661 -42.07 25.34 8.71
N SER A 662 -41.96 26.44 7.95
CA SER A 662 -42.37 27.75 8.49
C SER A 662 -43.06 28.64 7.45
N ASN A 663 -44.25 29.12 7.82
CA ASN A 663 -45.04 30.09 7.09
C ASN A 663 -45.75 30.99 8.13
N VAL A 664 -46.31 32.12 7.70
CA VAL A 664 -46.92 33.19 8.55
C VAL A 664 -45.91 34.10 9.27
N SER A 665 -46.27 35.39 9.30
CA SER A 665 -45.44 36.54 9.68
C SER A 665 -45.92 37.23 10.97
N THR A 666 -45.38 38.44 11.20
CA THR A 666 -46.00 39.62 11.85
C THR A 666 -45.97 39.81 13.39
N SER A 667 -45.48 41.02 13.75
CA SER A 667 -45.88 41.93 14.85
C SER A 667 -45.64 41.59 16.34
N VAL A 668 -44.59 42.20 16.90
CA VAL A 668 -44.59 43.30 17.91
C VAL A 668 -45.44 43.18 19.20
N ALA A 669 -44.85 43.64 20.33
CA ALA A 669 -45.45 43.93 21.66
C ALA A 669 -45.77 42.70 22.57
N SER A 670 -45.73 42.76 23.91
CA SER A 670 -45.30 43.82 24.86
C SER A 670 -45.09 43.30 26.32
N TYR A 671 -44.05 43.82 27.00
CA TYR A 671 -43.88 44.01 28.46
C TYR A 671 -43.84 42.85 29.50
N LYS A 672 -42.72 42.87 30.24
CA LYS A 672 -42.51 42.71 31.71
C LYS A 672 -42.50 41.34 32.43
N ASN A 673 -41.47 41.24 33.27
CA ASN A 673 -41.34 40.56 34.57
C ASN A 673 -41.67 39.07 34.67
N ASP A 674 -40.61 38.25 34.64
CA ASP A 674 -40.33 37.40 35.80
C ASP A 674 -38.81 37.18 35.93
N SER A 675 -38.21 37.56 37.08
CA SER A 675 -36.75 37.83 37.15
C SER A 675 -36.04 37.37 38.42
N VAL A 676 -36.68 36.52 39.23
CA VAL A 676 -36.07 36.00 40.49
C VAL A 676 -35.77 34.51 40.41
N ASN A 677 -36.69 33.68 39.88
CA ASN A 677 -36.51 32.22 39.87
C ASN A 677 -35.46 31.68 38.88
N ARG A 678 -34.97 32.48 37.91
CA ARG A 678 -34.02 31.98 36.89
C ARG A 678 -32.60 31.74 37.42
N ILE A 679 -32.13 32.49 38.42
CA ILE A 679 -30.72 32.43 38.86
C ILE A 679 -30.38 31.05 39.46
N GLY A 680 -31.27 30.48 40.26
CA GLY A 680 -31.07 29.13 40.83
C GLY A 680 -30.99 28.04 39.75
N THR A 681 -31.85 28.10 38.74
CA THR A 681 -31.86 27.12 37.64
C THR A 681 -30.58 27.21 36.79
N TYR A 682 -30.09 28.43 36.52
CA TYR A 682 -28.84 28.64 35.78
C TYR A 682 -27.62 28.12 36.55
N MET A 683 -27.56 28.32 37.88
CA MET A 683 -26.45 27.81 38.69
C MET A 683 -26.42 26.27 38.77
N LEU A 684 -27.59 25.63 38.90
CA LEU A 684 -27.66 24.16 38.86
C LEU A 684 -27.34 23.61 37.46
N GLY A 685 -27.79 24.29 36.40
CA GLY A 685 -27.42 23.99 35.02
C GLY A 685 -25.92 24.10 34.78
N LEU A 686 -25.27 25.17 35.26
CA LEU A 686 -23.82 25.36 35.19
C LEU A 686 -23.04 24.28 35.97
N ALA A 687 -23.55 23.79 37.10
CA ALA A 687 -22.93 22.68 37.81
C ALA A 687 -22.99 21.36 37.04
N VAL A 688 -24.14 21.04 36.42
CA VAL A 688 -24.32 19.82 35.60
C VAL A 688 -23.53 19.91 34.29
N VAL A 689 -23.55 21.07 33.61
CA VAL A 689 -22.73 21.32 32.41
C VAL A 689 -21.24 21.30 32.77
N GLY A 690 -20.83 21.88 33.90
CA GLY A 690 -19.45 21.85 34.38
C GLY A 690 -18.96 20.44 34.71
N ALA A 691 -19.80 19.60 35.33
CA ALA A 691 -19.49 18.19 35.57
C ALA A 691 -19.42 17.38 34.27
N GLY A 692 -20.35 17.60 33.34
CA GLY A 692 -20.32 16.99 32.00
C GLY A 692 -19.08 17.39 31.21
N TYR A 693 -18.71 18.67 31.24
CA TYR A 693 -17.50 19.21 30.62
C TYR A 693 -16.23 18.67 31.28
N ALA A 694 -16.21 18.51 32.61
CA ALA A 694 -15.09 17.88 33.31
C ALA A 694 -14.91 16.41 32.90
N VAL A 695 -15.99 15.62 32.79
CA VAL A 695 -15.91 14.22 32.36
C VAL A 695 -15.48 14.10 30.89
N THR A 696 -16.05 14.90 29.99
CA THR A 696 -15.67 14.85 28.57
C THR A 696 -14.26 15.39 28.32
N THR A 697 -13.81 16.42 29.04
CA THR A 697 -12.41 16.88 28.96
C THR A 697 -11.43 15.89 29.59
N PHE A 698 -11.80 15.14 30.63
CA PHE A 698 -10.92 14.09 31.16
C PHE A 698 -10.72 12.91 30.21
N ASP A 699 -11.74 12.50 29.45
CA ASP A 699 -11.58 11.50 28.39
C ASP A 699 -10.83 12.07 27.16
N TRP A 700 -11.07 13.34 26.80
CA TRP A 700 -10.34 14.03 25.73
C TRP A 700 -8.87 14.32 26.08
N LEU A 701 -8.52 14.38 27.38
CA LEU A 701 -7.15 14.50 27.88
C LEU A 701 -6.35 13.19 27.78
N LYS A 702 -6.98 12.06 27.45
CA LYS A 702 -6.25 10.87 26.99
C LYS A 702 -5.70 11.15 25.60
N ARG A 703 -4.46 11.67 25.55
CA ARG A 703 -3.68 11.79 24.31
C ARG A 703 -3.81 10.48 23.52
N PRO A 704 -4.21 10.50 22.23
CA PRO A 704 -4.20 9.30 21.41
C PRO A 704 -2.77 8.74 21.38
N SER A 705 -2.66 7.41 21.33
CA SER A 705 -1.35 6.74 21.35
C SER A 705 -0.48 7.26 20.20
N SER A 706 0.77 7.63 20.51
CA SER A 706 1.78 7.95 19.51
C SER A 706 2.38 6.70 18.85
N SER A 707 1.96 5.51 19.29
CA SER A 707 2.35 4.25 18.68
C SER A 707 1.61 4.06 17.35
N SER A 708 2.34 3.68 16.30
CA SER A 708 1.77 3.22 15.03
C SER A 708 1.21 1.78 15.12
N THR A 709 1.29 1.16 16.29
CA THR A 709 0.76 -0.17 16.62
C THR A 709 -0.12 -0.09 17.87
N GLN A 710 -0.99 -1.06 18.10
CA GLN A 710 -1.97 -1.10 19.19
C GLN A 710 -1.63 -2.24 20.17
N PRO A 711 -0.80 -1.98 21.21
CA PRO A 711 -0.54 -2.92 22.28
C PRO A 711 -1.81 -3.53 22.88
N LEU A 712 -1.85 -4.85 23.04
CA LEU A 712 -2.98 -5.57 23.65
C LEU A 712 -3.51 -4.94 24.96
N ALA A 713 -2.62 -4.41 25.81
CA ALA A 713 -2.99 -3.73 27.06
C ALA A 713 -3.66 -2.35 26.88
N SER A 714 -3.61 -1.79 25.67
CA SER A 714 -4.27 -0.53 25.26
C SER A 714 -5.53 -0.77 24.41
N THR A 715 -5.79 -2.01 24.00
CA THR A 715 -6.95 -2.39 23.20
C THR A 715 -8.26 -2.15 23.96
N PRO A 716 -9.26 -1.47 23.36
CA PRO A 716 -10.57 -1.28 23.99
C PRO A 716 -11.31 -2.62 24.10
N THR A 717 -11.75 -2.98 25.31
CA THR A 717 -12.53 -4.21 25.54
C THR A 717 -13.94 -4.05 24.97
N ILE A 718 -14.23 -4.73 23.85
CA ILE A 718 -15.55 -4.70 23.21
C ILE A 718 -16.58 -5.40 24.10
N GLN A 719 -17.64 -4.69 24.48
CA GLN A 719 -18.75 -5.23 25.29
C GLN A 719 -19.94 -5.60 24.40
N HIS A 720 -20.14 -6.91 24.22
CA HIS A 720 -21.26 -7.47 23.47
C HIS A 720 -22.54 -7.60 24.32
N ASN A 721 -23.71 -7.36 23.70
CA ASN A 721 -25.02 -7.47 24.36
C ASN A 721 -25.77 -8.73 23.90
N ILE A 722 -25.30 -9.90 24.29
CA ILE A 722 -25.98 -11.18 24.00
C ILE A 722 -27.15 -11.50 24.96
N THR A 723 -27.76 -10.47 25.59
CA THR A 723 -28.90 -10.71 26.49
C THR A 723 -30.09 -11.28 25.74
N ALA A 724 -30.81 -12.23 26.36
CA ALA A 724 -31.96 -12.89 25.73
C ALA A 724 -33.08 -11.91 25.31
N ALA A 725 -33.15 -10.72 25.90
CA ALA A 725 -34.04 -9.64 25.47
C ALA A 725 -33.55 -8.98 24.17
N ASN A 726 -32.25 -8.63 24.08
CA ASN A 726 -31.67 -8.04 22.87
C ASN A 726 -31.69 -9.03 21.70
N ILE A 727 -31.34 -10.30 21.93
CA ILE A 727 -31.45 -11.37 20.94
C ILE A 727 -32.88 -11.48 20.40
N ARG A 728 -33.90 -11.65 21.26
CA ARG A 728 -35.31 -11.75 20.81
C ARG A 728 -35.81 -10.50 20.07
N ALA A 729 -35.25 -9.32 20.34
CA ALA A 729 -35.56 -8.11 19.59
C ALA A 729 -34.87 -8.13 18.20
N ALA A 730 -33.60 -8.52 18.14
CA ALA A 730 -32.85 -8.66 16.90
C ALA A 730 -33.46 -9.72 15.97
N THR A 731 -33.83 -10.91 16.48
CA THR A 731 -34.50 -11.97 15.70
C THR A 731 -35.76 -11.47 14.99
N LYS A 732 -36.52 -10.54 15.60
CA LYS A 732 -37.69 -9.93 14.96
C LYS A 732 -37.31 -8.97 13.83
N GLU A 733 -36.26 -8.17 14.00
CA GLU A 733 -35.74 -7.30 12.93
C GLU A 733 -35.17 -8.12 11.78
N PHE A 734 -34.42 -9.20 12.07
CA PHE A 734 -33.92 -10.13 11.05
C PHE A 734 -35.05 -10.83 10.29
N ALA A 735 -36.08 -11.31 10.98
CA ALA A 735 -37.23 -11.97 10.34
C ALA A 735 -38.11 -11.00 9.53
N ALA A 736 -38.10 -9.70 9.86
CA ALA A 736 -38.73 -8.66 9.06
C ALA A 736 -37.90 -8.24 7.83
N LEU A 737 -36.57 -8.39 7.91
CA LEU A 737 -35.63 -8.06 6.82
C LEU A 737 -35.47 -9.19 5.78
N LEU A 738 -35.29 -10.43 6.25
CA LEU A 738 -35.01 -11.61 5.40
C LEU A 738 -36.25 -12.49 5.17
N GLY A 739 -37.34 -12.25 5.91
CA GLY A 739 -38.44 -13.21 6.05
C GLY A 739 -38.14 -14.30 7.07
N ALA A 740 -39.19 -14.88 7.66
CA ALA A 740 -39.05 -15.87 8.74
C ALA A 740 -38.40 -17.20 8.29
N GLY A 741 -38.43 -17.53 7.00
CA GLY A 741 -37.77 -18.72 6.44
C GLY A 741 -36.24 -18.61 6.30
N ASN A 742 -35.67 -17.44 6.60
CA ASN A 742 -34.25 -17.13 6.45
C ASN A 742 -33.57 -16.84 7.80
N VAL A 743 -34.26 -17.16 8.91
CA VAL A 743 -33.82 -16.90 10.29
C VAL A 743 -34.09 -18.17 11.11
N SER A 744 -33.04 -18.93 11.43
CA SER A 744 -33.17 -20.14 12.25
C SER A 744 -32.73 -19.93 13.69
N THR A 745 -33.47 -20.57 14.60
CA THR A 745 -33.08 -20.80 15.99
C THR A 745 -33.30 -22.27 16.37
N ASP A 746 -33.32 -23.19 15.40
CA ASP A 746 -33.41 -24.63 15.67
C ASP A 746 -32.09 -25.12 16.28
N GLN A 747 -32.16 -26.00 17.28
CA GLN A 747 -30.99 -26.58 17.91
C GLN A 747 -30.17 -27.46 16.94
N ALA A 748 -30.79 -28.03 15.91
CA ALA A 748 -30.07 -28.76 14.86
C ALA A 748 -29.09 -27.82 14.12
N ASP A 749 -29.61 -26.72 13.57
CA ASP A 749 -28.83 -25.74 12.82
C ASP A 749 -27.79 -25.05 13.71
N LEU A 750 -28.20 -24.63 14.93
CA LEU A 750 -27.30 -23.97 15.88
C LEU A 750 -26.10 -24.86 16.27
N ILE A 751 -26.25 -26.19 16.26
CA ILE A 751 -25.17 -27.14 16.52
C ILE A 751 -24.31 -27.38 15.27
N THR A 752 -24.87 -27.55 14.08
CA THR A 752 -24.07 -27.79 12.86
C THR A 752 -23.17 -26.60 12.48
N HIS A 753 -23.56 -25.38 12.86
CA HIS A 753 -22.78 -24.16 12.66
C HIS A 753 -21.86 -23.83 13.86
N SER A 754 -21.58 -24.79 14.76
CA SER A 754 -20.81 -24.54 16.01
C SER A 754 -19.43 -25.20 16.09
N GLY A 755 -19.11 -26.10 15.15
CA GLY A 755 -17.85 -26.84 15.06
C GLY A 755 -18.02 -28.18 14.34
N SER A 756 -17.02 -29.07 14.41
CA SER A 756 -17.11 -30.45 13.90
C SER A 756 -16.07 -31.40 14.52
N ASP A 757 -16.27 -32.71 14.37
CA ASP A 757 -15.42 -33.78 14.94
C ASP A 757 -14.01 -33.93 14.32
N TYR A 758 -13.64 -33.06 13.38
CA TYR A 758 -12.36 -33.05 12.68
C TYR A 758 -11.55 -31.75 12.90
N GLN A 759 -11.99 -30.91 13.84
CA GLN A 759 -11.28 -29.68 14.20
C GLN A 759 -10.13 -29.93 15.19
N SER A 760 -9.05 -29.17 15.04
CA SER A 760 -7.95 -29.08 16.02
C SER A 760 -8.47 -28.61 17.39
N TYR A 761 -9.40 -27.64 17.37
CA TYR A 761 -10.00 -27.07 18.57
C TYR A 761 -10.83 -28.11 19.34
N ALA A 762 -10.80 -28.06 20.68
CA ALA A 762 -11.54 -28.97 21.54
C ALA A 762 -13.08 -28.77 21.43
N TRP A 763 -13.71 -29.55 20.54
CA TRP A 763 -15.16 -29.54 20.30
C TRP A 763 -15.78 -30.92 20.53
N THR A 764 -16.90 -30.95 21.27
CA THR A 764 -17.85 -32.08 21.30
C THR A 764 -19.27 -31.54 21.19
N LYS A 765 -20.18 -32.35 20.64
CA LYS A 765 -21.57 -31.96 20.39
C LYS A 765 -22.34 -31.61 21.66
N GLU A 766 -21.97 -32.21 22.78
CA GLU A 766 -22.57 -32.04 24.11
C GLU A 766 -22.16 -30.71 24.76
N HIS A 767 -20.98 -30.18 24.40
CA HIS A 767 -20.39 -28.97 24.97
C HIS A 767 -20.30 -27.82 23.94
N ALA A 768 -20.94 -27.99 22.79
CA ALA A 768 -20.92 -27.06 21.65
C ALA A 768 -21.31 -25.63 22.05
N ILE A 769 -20.39 -24.68 21.85
CA ILE A 769 -20.67 -23.24 22.03
C ILE A 769 -21.41 -22.76 20.79
N CYS A 770 -22.73 -22.93 20.78
CA CYS A 770 -23.59 -22.49 19.69
C CYS A 770 -23.84 -20.97 19.72
N SER A 771 -24.09 -20.39 18.54
CA SER A 771 -24.67 -19.05 18.38
C SER A 771 -26.11 -19.01 18.95
N ASN A 772 -26.77 -17.85 18.84
CA ASN A 772 -28.17 -17.69 19.24
C ASN A 772 -29.15 -17.70 18.06
N VAL A 773 -28.68 -17.38 16.86
CA VAL A 773 -29.47 -17.30 15.60
C VAL A 773 -28.55 -17.62 14.41
N ILE A 774 -29.04 -18.39 13.44
CA ILE A 774 -28.45 -18.50 12.09
C ILE A 774 -29.25 -17.63 11.12
N LEU A 775 -28.58 -16.86 10.27
CA LEU A 775 -29.19 -15.99 9.27
C LEU A 775 -28.72 -16.38 7.87
N TYR A 776 -29.66 -16.48 6.93
CA TYR A 776 -29.41 -16.89 5.55
C TYR A 776 -29.74 -15.73 4.58
N PRO A 777 -28.82 -14.76 4.38
CA PRO A 777 -28.98 -13.72 3.38
C PRO A 777 -28.80 -14.25 1.96
N GLU A 778 -29.36 -13.52 1.00
CA GLU A 778 -29.35 -13.84 -0.44
C GLU A 778 -28.71 -12.71 -1.28
N THR A 779 -28.46 -11.52 -0.71
CA THR A 779 -27.80 -10.38 -1.40
C THR A 779 -26.85 -9.57 -0.49
N THR A 780 -25.89 -8.86 -1.10
CA THR A 780 -24.96 -7.94 -0.42
C THR A 780 -25.68 -6.87 0.42
N GLU A 781 -26.82 -6.35 -0.06
CA GLU A 781 -27.61 -5.33 0.64
C GLU A 781 -28.30 -5.91 1.88
N GLN A 782 -28.70 -7.19 1.85
CA GLN A 782 -29.20 -7.87 3.04
C GLN A 782 -28.09 -8.00 4.09
N VAL A 783 -26.88 -8.42 3.71
CA VAL A 783 -25.71 -8.52 4.61
C VAL A 783 -25.37 -7.15 5.22
N SER A 784 -25.35 -6.08 4.41
CA SER A 784 -25.16 -4.69 4.86
C SER A 784 -26.22 -4.24 5.87
N LYS A 785 -27.49 -4.58 5.65
CA LYS A 785 -28.59 -4.28 6.60
C LYS A 785 -28.49 -5.13 7.87
N LEU A 786 -28.04 -6.38 7.78
CA LEU A 786 -27.77 -7.25 8.93
C LEU A 786 -26.66 -6.68 9.82
N MET A 787 -25.52 -6.31 9.24
CA MET A 787 -24.40 -5.74 10.01
C MET A 787 -24.79 -4.42 10.71
N LYS A 788 -25.61 -3.57 10.07
CA LYS A 788 -26.19 -2.38 10.69
C LYS A 788 -27.08 -2.68 11.91
N ILE A 789 -27.83 -3.80 11.90
CA ILE A 789 -28.59 -4.25 13.07
C ILE A 789 -27.64 -4.80 14.14
N CYS A 790 -26.66 -5.64 13.77
CA CYS A 790 -25.72 -6.26 14.70
C CYS A 790 -24.84 -5.23 15.41
N SER A 791 -24.25 -4.27 14.69
CA SER A 791 -23.42 -3.19 15.24
C SER A 791 -24.20 -2.30 16.22
N ARG A 792 -25.36 -1.76 15.79
CA ARG A 792 -26.26 -0.98 16.68
C ARG A 792 -26.67 -1.75 17.94
N ARG A 793 -26.83 -3.07 17.84
CA ARG A 793 -27.20 -3.94 18.98
C ARG A 793 -26.00 -4.55 19.73
N ARG A 794 -24.76 -4.24 19.34
CA ARG A 794 -23.51 -4.83 19.85
C ARG A 794 -23.53 -6.36 19.89
N LEU A 795 -24.03 -6.98 18.83
CA LEU A 795 -24.06 -8.44 18.66
C LEU A 795 -22.78 -8.91 17.96
N PRO A 796 -22.08 -9.94 18.48
CA PRO A 796 -20.97 -10.55 17.76
C PRO A 796 -21.53 -11.35 16.57
N VAL A 797 -20.76 -11.40 15.50
CA VAL A 797 -21.11 -12.07 14.24
C VAL A 797 -20.01 -13.06 13.88
N THR A 798 -20.40 -14.25 13.44
CA THR A 798 -19.51 -15.29 12.92
C THR A 798 -19.95 -15.64 11.50
N PRO A 799 -19.11 -15.46 10.46
CA PRO A 799 -19.44 -15.91 9.12
C PRO A 799 -19.32 -17.42 8.98
N TYR A 800 -20.15 -17.99 8.12
CA TYR A 800 -20.16 -19.42 7.78
C TYR A 800 -20.38 -19.61 6.27
N SER A 801 -19.81 -20.68 5.73
CA SER A 801 -19.99 -21.09 4.32
C SER A 801 -19.91 -22.61 4.21
N GLY A 802 -18.75 -23.17 3.84
CA GLY A 802 -18.58 -24.63 3.73
C GLY A 802 -18.48 -25.37 5.07
N GLY A 803 -18.19 -24.66 6.17
CA GLY A 803 -18.02 -25.28 7.50
C GLY A 803 -16.81 -26.22 7.63
N THR A 804 -15.84 -26.16 6.71
CA THR A 804 -14.74 -27.13 6.59
C THR A 804 -13.43 -26.73 7.29
N SER A 805 -13.32 -25.52 7.87
CA SER A 805 -12.05 -25.05 8.47
C SER A 805 -11.81 -25.60 9.88
N ILE A 806 -10.55 -25.95 10.19
CA ILE A 806 -10.25 -26.83 11.33
C ILE A 806 -9.62 -26.16 12.56
N GLU A 807 -9.08 -24.94 12.45
CA GLU A 807 -8.46 -24.23 13.59
C GLU A 807 -9.49 -23.43 14.43
N GLY A 808 -10.78 -23.70 14.22
CA GLY A 808 -11.89 -23.17 15.01
C GLY A 808 -12.47 -21.83 14.54
N GLN A 809 -12.16 -21.37 13.32
CA GLN A 809 -12.57 -20.05 12.82
C GLN A 809 -14.08 -19.77 12.92
N TYR A 810 -14.92 -20.74 12.54
CA TYR A 810 -16.38 -20.59 12.55
C TYR A 810 -17.03 -20.95 13.89
N ILE A 811 -16.26 -21.22 14.96
CA ILE A 811 -16.81 -21.50 16.29
C ILE A 811 -17.29 -20.18 16.92
N PRO A 812 -18.59 -19.99 17.19
CA PRO A 812 -19.13 -18.73 17.71
C PRO A 812 -18.92 -18.66 19.23
N HIS A 813 -17.65 -18.53 19.64
CA HIS A 813 -17.19 -18.50 21.03
C HIS A 813 -17.81 -17.36 21.86
N LEU A 814 -18.22 -16.26 21.21
CA LEU A 814 -18.97 -15.14 21.82
C LEU A 814 -20.50 -15.30 21.72
N ARG A 815 -20.99 -16.43 21.20
CA ARG A 815 -22.38 -16.68 20.78
C ARG A 815 -22.84 -15.63 19.77
N GLY A 816 -24.02 -15.03 19.95
CA GLY A 816 -24.52 -14.00 19.04
C GLY A 816 -25.08 -14.58 17.74
N ILE A 817 -24.60 -14.09 16.60
CA ILE A 817 -25.22 -14.32 15.28
C ILE A 817 -24.28 -15.07 14.37
N CYS A 818 -24.76 -16.15 13.74
CA CYS A 818 -24.10 -16.74 12.58
C CYS A 818 -24.74 -16.19 11.30
N ILE A 819 -23.93 -15.86 10.29
CA ILE A 819 -24.39 -15.53 8.94
C ILE A 819 -23.88 -16.62 8.00
N ASP A 820 -24.78 -17.44 7.49
CA ASP A 820 -24.47 -18.50 6.51
C ASP A 820 -24.66 -17.99 5.08
N PHE A 821 -23.58 -18.06 4.31
CA PHE A 821 -23.52 -17.67 2.91
C PHE A 821 -24.00 -18.75 1.92
N GLY A 822 -24.45 -19.93 2.36
CA GLY A 822 -24.88 -21.03 1.49
C GLY A 822 -26.02 -20.73 0.50
N ARG A 823 -26.77 -19.63 0.68
CA ARG A 823 -27.76 -19.13 -0.31
C ARG A 823 -27.21 -18.09 -1.29
N MET A 824 -26.03 -17.54 -1.02
CA MET A 824 -25.27 -16.69 -1.94
C MET A 824 -24.26 -17.58 -2.67
N SER A 825 -24.75 -18.47 -3.53
CA SER A 825 -23.97 -19.57 -4.15
C SER A 825 -23.92 -19.52 -5.68
N SER A 826 -24.25 -18.38 -6.29
CA SER A 826 -24.28 -18.20 -7.76
C SER A 826 -22.95 -17.76 -8.36
N ILE A 827 -22.69 -18.15 -9.62
CA ILE A 827 -21.83 -17.37 -10.52
C ILE A 827 -22.63 -16.15 -10.97
N VAL A 828 -22.07 -14.95 -10.77
CA VAL A 828 -22.71 -13.67 -11.11
C VAL A 828 -22.36 -13.23 -12.53
N GLU A 829 -21.11 -13.46 -12.94
CA GLU A 829 -20.58 -13.10 -14.26
C GLU A 829 -19.47 -14.08 -14.65
N LEU A 830 -19.37 -14.47 -15.93
CA LEU A 830 -18.29 -15.30 -16.45
C LEU A 830 -17.66 -14.67 -17.70
N ASN A 831 -16.48 -14.08 -17.51
CA ASN A 831 -15.72 -13.39 -18.55
C ASN A 831 -14.67 -14.34 -19.13
N LYS A 832 -15.16 -15.39 -19.80
CA LYS A 832 -14.33 -16.47 -20.40
C LYS A 832 -13.18 -15.96 -21.27
N ASP A 833 -13.39 -14.89 -22.04
CA ASP A 833 -12.43 -14.38 -23.01
C ASP A 833 -11.33 -13.51 -22.33
N ASP A 834 -11.59 -12.96 -21.14
CA ASP A 834 -10.63 -12.25 -20.27
C ASP A 834 -9.96 -13.17 -19.22
N LEU A 835 -10.42 -14.43 -19.13
CA LEU A 835 -10.05 -15.42 -18.12
C LEU A 835 -10.30 -14.93 -16.67
N ASP A 836 -11.52 -14.46 -16.39
CA ASP A 836 -12.01 -14.16 -15.03
C ASP A 836 -13.52 -14.45 -14.86
N CYS A 837 -13.99 -14.51 -13.62
CA CYS A 837 -15.41 -14.59 -13.26
C CYS A 837 -15.72 -13.81 -11.98
N VAL A 838 -17.00 -13.51 -11.74
CA VAL A 838 -17.50 -12.98 -10.46
C VAL A 838 -18.42 -14.02 -9.84
N VAL A 839 -18.17 -14.40 -8.59
CA VAL A 839 -18.92 -15.44 -7.88
C VAL A 839 -19.31 -15.00 -6.47
N GLN A 840 -20.39 -15.60 -5.95
CA GLN A 840 -20.83 -15.41 -4.58
C GLN A 840 -20.13 -16.39 -3.60
N PRO A 841 -19.98 -16.04 -2.30
CA PRO A 841 -19.14 -16.77 -1.33
C PRO A 841 -19.57 -18.21 -1.00
N GLY A 842 -20.83 -18.58 -1.23
CA GLY A 842 -21.39 -19.90 -0.95
C GLY A 842 -21.24 -20.92 -2.08
N ILE A 843 -20.61 -20.57 -3.21
CA ILE A 843 -20.34 -21.55 -4.27
C ILE A 843 -19.20 -22.49 -3.85
N GLY A 844 -19.35 -23.80 -4.08
CA GLY A 844 -18.28 -24.76 -3.90
C GLY A 844 -17.25 -24.64 -5.03
N TRP A 845 -15.96 -24.80 -4.70
CA TRP A 845 -14.91 -24.70 -5.74
C TRP A 845 -14.99 -25.82 -6.78
N MET A 846 -15.50 -26.99 -6.38
CA MET A 846 -15.73 -28.13 -7.27
C MET A 846 -16.87 -27.85 -8.25
N ASP A 847 -17.99 -27.30 -7.77
CA ASP A 847 -19.16 -26.95 -8.57
C ASP A 847 -18.82 -25.85 -9.60
N LEU A 848 -18.04 -24.85 -9.15
CA LEU A 848 -17.46 -23.82 -10.03
C LEU A 848 -16.56 -24.45 -11.12
N ASN A 849 -15.73 -25.43 -10.76
CA ASN A 849 -14.86 -26.10 -11.72
C ASN A 849 -15.59 -27.06 -12.68
N GLU A 850 -16.73 -27.63 -12.28
CA GLU A 850 -17.59 -28.43 -13.18
C GLU A 850 -18.18 -27.54 -14.29
N GLU A 851 -18.72 -26.37 -13.94
CA GLU A 851 -19.25 -25.41 -14.91
C GLU A 851 -18.13 -24.84 -15.81
N LEU A 852 -17.01 -24.39 -15.23
CA LEU A 852 -15.88 -23.83 -15.99
C LEU A 852 -15.26 -24.82 -16.98
N ALA A 853 -15.27 -26.12 -16.65
CA ALA A 853 -14.73 -27.16 -17.53
C ALA A 853 -15.49 -27.26 -18.86
N THR A 854 -16.78 -26.88 -18.90
CA THR A 854 -17.57 -26.82 -20.15
C THR A 854 -17.01 -25.80 -21.15
N HIS A 855 -16.26 -24.81 -20.67
CA HIS A 855 -15.58 -23.78 -21.46
C HIS A 855 -14.08 -24.03 -21.63
N GLY A 856 -13.55 -25.17 -21.17
CA GLY A 856 -12.12 -25.46 -21.17
C GLY A 856 -11.31 -24.64 -20.16
N LEU A 857 -11.98 -24.05 -19.16
CA LEU A 857 -11.37 -23.25 -18.10
C LEU A 857 -11.40 -23.98 -16.76
N PHE A 858 -10.62 -23.50 -15.79
CA PHE A 858 -10.74 -23.89 -14.38
C PHE A 858 -10.20 -22.79 -13.44
N PHE A 859 -10.62 -22.88 -12.19
CA PHE A 859 -10.11 -22.15 -11.03
C PHE A 859 -9.10 -23.06 -10.29
N PRO A 860 -7.79 -22.73 -10.27
CA PRO A 860 -6.77 -23.68 -9.80
C PRO A 860 -6.74 -24.06 -8.32
N PRO A 861 -7.04 -23.19 -7.32
CA PRO A 861 -7.02 -23.58 -5.91
C PRO A 861 -7.96 -24.74 -5.59
N ASP A 862 -7.40 -25.85 -5.11
CA ASP A 862 -8.06 -27.16 -4.95
C ASP A 862 -7.96 -27.72 -3.50
N PRO A 863 -8.48 -26.99 -2.48
CA PRO A 863 -8.48 -27.46 -1.10
C PRO A 863 -9.45 -28.63 -0.89
N GLY A 864 -9.50 -29.16 0.34
CA GLY A 864 -10.39 -30.27 0.72
C GLY A 864 -11.85 -30.13 0.23
N PRO A 865 -12.50 -31.23 -0.21
CA PRO A 865 -13.89 -31.22 -0.69
C PRO A 865 -14.86 -30.58 0.31
N GLY A 866 -15.82 -29.80 -0.22
CA GLY A 866 -16.80 -29.06 0.57
C GLY A 866 -16.40 -27.62 0.93
N ALA A 867 -15.16 -27.21 0.66
CA ALA A 867 -14.76 -25.82 0.78
C ALA A 867 -15.51 -24.93 -0.25
N MET A 868 -15.97 -23.76 0.22
CA MET A 868 -16.67 -22.74 -0.55
C MET A 868 -15.82 -21.46 -0.66
N ILE A 869 -15.99 -20.70 -1.74
CA ILE A 869 -15.12 -19.56 -2.09
C ILE A 869 -14.99 -18.52 -0.97
N GLY A 870 -16.06 -18.21 -0.23
CA GLY A 870 -16.01 -17.28 0.91
C GLY A 870 -15.12 -17.77 2.05
N GLY A 871 -15.14 -19.07 2.34
CA GLY A 871 -14.23 -19.70 3.31
C GLY A 871 -12.78 -19.73 2.81
N MET A 872 -12.58 -20.00 1.52
CA MET A 872 -11.25 -20.02 0.88
C MET A 872 -10.61 -18.63 0.87
N VAL A 873 -11.37 -17.57 0.58
CA VAL A 873 -10.92 -16.18 0.78
C VAL A 873 -10.63 -15.93 2.26
N GLY A 874 -11.49 -16.39 3.16
CA GLY A 874 -11.35 -16.25 4.61
C GLY A 874 -10.02 -16.78 5.15
N THR A 875 -9.63 -18.02 4.81
CA THR A 875 -8.38 -18.63 5.30
C THR A 875 -7.16 -18.37 4.41
N GLY A 876 -7.34 -17.98 3.13
CA GLY A 876 -6.25 -17.75 2.18
C GLY A 876 -5.64 -19.03 1.57
N CYS A 877 -6.40 -20.13 1.61
CA CYS A 877 -5.96 -21.51 1.42
C CYS A 877 -5.20 -21.85 0.12
N SER A 878 -4.57 -23.04 0.12
CA SER A 878 -3.89 -23.68 -1.01
C SER A 878 -4.65 -24.91 -1.56
N GLY A 879 -4.11 -26.13 -1.40
CA GLY A 879 -4.44 -27.32 -2.20
C GLY A 879 -3.27 -27.85 -3.04
N THR A 880 -3.43 -29.01 -3.69
CA THR A 880 -2.33 -29.72 -4.40
C THR A 880 -1.72 -28.91 -5.55
N ASN A 881 -2.48 -28.02 -6.15
CA ASN A 881 -2.06 -27.17 -7.28
C ASN A 881 -1.18 -25.98 -6.86
N ALA A 882 -1.04 -25.68 -5.56
CA ALA A 882 -0.37 -24.47 -5.09
C ALA A 882 1.08 -24.35 -5.56
N ALA A 883 1.80 -25.48 -5.67
CA ALA A 883 3.18 -25.53 -6.16
C ALA A 883 3.35 -25.02 -7.61
N ALA A 884 2.32 -25.10 -8.45
CA ALA A 884 2.34 -24.59 -9.82
C ALA A 884 1.59 -23.26 -10.01
N TYR A 885 0.53 -23.03 -9.23
CA TYR A 885 -0.42 -21.95 -9.47
C TYR A 885 -0.47 -20.87 -8.38
N GLY A 886 0.10 -21.09 -7.19
CA GLY A 886 -0.03 -20.21 -6.03
C GLY A 886 -1.34 -20.42 -5.24
N THR A 887 -1.54 -19.65 -4.17
CA THR A 887 -2.66 -19.84 -3.21
C THR A 887 -3.81 -18.86 -3.50
N MET A 888 -4.88 -18.88 -2.70
CA MET A 888 -6.05 -17.99 -2.89
C MET A 888 -5.68 -16.50 -3.07
N LYS A 889 -4.63 -16.02 -2.37
CA LYS A 889 -4.06 -14.66 -2.45
C LYS A 889 -3.55 -14.26 -3.85
N ASP A 890 -3.32 -15.25 -4.70
CA ASP A 890 -2.80 -15.10 -6.06
C ASP A 890 -3.91 -15.25 -7.10
N TRP A 891 -5.09 -15.79 -6.76
CA TRP A 891 -6.21 -16.03 -7.68
C TRP A 891 -7.38 -15.07 -7.59
N VAL A 892 -7.53 -14.33 -6.50
CA VAL A 892 -8.52 -13.25 -6.38
C VAL A 892 -8.03 -11.98 -7.09
N LEU A 893 -8.89 -11.38 -7.93
CA LEU A 893 -8.71 -10.04 -8.48
C LEU A 893 -9.29 -8.97 -7.55
N SER A 894 -10.53 -9.15 -7.10
CA SER A 894 -11.24 -8.19 -6.25
C SER A 894 -12.24 -8.91 -5.35
N LEU A 895 -12.61 -8.25 -4.26
CA LEU A 895 -13.67 -8.66 -3.34
C LEU A 895 -14.69 -7.52 -3.17
N THR A 896 -15.97 -7.86 -3.09
CA THR A 896 -17.01 -7.00 -2.51
C THR A 896 -17.19 -7.42 -1.06
N VAL A 897 -17.06 -6.48 -0.13
CA VAL A 897 -16.97 -6.74 1.32
C VAL A 897 -17.91 -5.83 2.09
N VAL A 898 -18.61 -6.40 3.08
CA VAL A 898 -19.44 -5.67 4.04
C VAL A 898 -18.68 -5.56 5.37
N LEU A 899 -18.38 -4.33 5.78
CA LEU A 899 -17.70 -4.03 7.04
C LEU A 899 -18.66 -4.14 8.24
N ALA A 900 -18.15 -4.09 9.48
CA ALA A 900 -18.96 -4.36 10.67
C ALA A 900 -20.08 -3.33 10.93
N ASP A 901 -19.92 -2.09 10.45
CA ASP A 901 -20.95 -1.04 10.41
C ASP A 901 -21.99 -1.23 9.29
N GLY A 902 -21.78 -2.22 8.42
CA GLY A 902 -22.56 -2.49 7.21
C GLY A 902 -22.23 -1.58 6.02
N THR A 903 -21.10 -0.87 6.03
CA THR A 903 -20.59 -0.21 4.82
C THR A 903 -20.15 -1.28 3.80
N ILE A 904 -20.58 -1.10 2.54
CA ILE A 904 -20.18 -1.97 1.43
C ILE A 904 -18.96 -1.32 0.75
N ILE A 905 -17.88 -2.06 0.59
CA ILE A 905 -16.71 -1.64 -0.20
C ILE A 905 -16.42 -2.65 -1.31
N LYS A 906 -15.80 -2.18 -2.39
CA LYS A 906 -15.17 -3.04 -3.39
C LYS A 906 -13.67 -2.77 -3.35
N THR A 907 -12.87 -3.82 -3.15
CA THR A 907 -11.43 -3.67 -2.82
C THR A 907 -10.60 -3.12 -3.98
N ARG A 908 -10.99 -3.37 -5.23
CA ARG A 908 -10.44 -2.71 -6.44
C ARG A 908 -11.38 -2.86 -7.64
N GLN A 909 -10.95 -2.36 -8.81
CA GLN A 909 -11.63 -2.62 -10.07
C GLN A 909 -11.18 -3.96 -10.71
N ARG A 910 -11.98 -4.47 -11.65
CA ARG A 910 -11.82 -5.79 -12.30
C ARG A 910 -10.49 -5.98 -13.05
N ALA A 911 -9.85 -4.89 -13.50
CA ALA A 911 -8.60 -4.94 -14.27
C ALA A 911 -7.51 -5.81 -13.61
N ARG A 912 -6.87 -6.69 -14.39
CA ARG A 912 -5.90 -7.70 -13.87
C ARG A 912 -4.69 -7.06 -13.18
N LYS A 913 -4.27 -5.86 -13.61
CA LYS A 913 -3.27 -5.00 -12.96
C LYS A 913 -3.93 -3.72 -12.44
N SER A 914 -3.49 -3.24 -11.28
CA SER A 914 -3.86 -1.93 -10.73
C SER A 914 -2.75 -1.45 -9.78
N SER A 915 -2.56 -0.15 -9.67
CA SER A 915 -1.77 0.50 -8.60
C SER A 915 -2.52 1.68 -7.97
N ALA A 916 -3.84 1.73 -8.17
CA ALA A 916 -4.71 2.76 -7.64
C ALA A 916 -5.02 2.53 -6.14
N GLY A 917 -4.12 3.00 -5.28
CA GLY A 917 -4.24 2.91 -3.82
C GLY A 917 -3.67 1.61 -3.22
N TYR A 918 -4.05 1.33 -1.98
CA TYR A 918 -3.59 0.14 -1.24
C TYR A 918 -4.22 -1.16 -1.78
N ASP A 919 -3.49 -2.27 -1.71
CA ASP A 919 -4.05 -3.60 -1.99
C ASP A 919 -4.91 -4.10 -0.82
N LEU A 920 -6.12 -3.55 -0.74
CA LEU A 920 -7.13 -4.00 0.22
C LEU A 920 -7.57 -5.45 -0.07
N THR A 921 -7.49 -5.92 -1.31
CA THR A 921 -7.82 -7.30 -1.69
C THR A 921 -6.96 -8.29 -0.90
N ARG A 922 -5.64 -8.09 -0.87
CA ARG A 922 -4.70 -8.88 -0.07
C ARG A 922 -4.77 -8.65 1.44
N THR A 923 -5.49 -7.62 1.90
CA THR A 923 -5.74 -7.36 3.33
C THR A 923 -6.93 -8.18 3.86
N PHE A 924 -7.93 -8.49 3.02
CA PHE A 924 -9.09 -9.31 3.40
C PHE A 924 -8.89 -10.81 3.19
N ILE A 925 -8.04 -11.23 2.25
CA ILE A 925 -7.69 -12.65 2.07
C ILE A 925 -6.85 -13.12 3.26
N GLY A 926 -7.24 -14.23 3.89
CA GLY A 926 -6.60 -14.70 5.13
C GLY A 926 -7.03 -13.94 6.40
N SER A 927 -8.00 -13.02 6.31
CA SER A 927 -8.49 -12.26 7.48
C SER A 927 -9.51 -13.01 8.35
N GLU A 928 -9.89 -14.24 7.97
CA GLU A 928 -10.84 -15.12 8.67
C GLU A 928 -12.20 -14.47 8.99
N GLY A 929 -12.58 -13.44 8.20
CA GLY A 929 -13.80 -12.66 8.42
C GLY A 929 -13.72 -11.64 9.56
N THR A 930 -12.56 -11.48 10.21
CA THR A 930 -12.35 -10.57 11.36
C THR A 930 -12.35 -9.09 10.99
N LEU A 931 -12.12 -8.76 9.71
CA LEU A 931 -12.14 -7.39 9.18
C LEU A 931 -13.43 -7.02 8.44
N GLY A 932 -14.19 -8.02 7.96
CA GLY A 932 -15.38 -7.81 7.14
C GLY A 932 -15.88 -9.10 6.47
N LEU A 933 -17.09 -9.05 5.94
CA LEU A 933 -17.79 -10.18 5.33
C LEU A 933 -17.73 -10.11 3.81
N VAL A 934 -17.07 -11.07 3.17
CA VAL A 934 -16.99 -11.17 1.71
C VAL A 934 -18.34 -11.60 1.15
N THR A 935 -18.91 -10.83 0.22
CA THR A 935 -20.22 -11.09 -0.41
C THR A 935 -20.12 -11.37 -1.91
N GLU A 936 -19.01 -11.02 -2.55
CA GLU A 936 -18.66 -11.40 -3.92
C GLU A 936 -17.13 -11.50 -4.04
N ALA A 937 -16.64 -12.39 -4.91
CA ALA A 937 -15.24 -12.47 -5.30
C ALA A 937 -15.11 -12.45 -6.83
N THR A 938 -14.30 -11.54 -7.36
CA THR A 938 -13.82 -11.59 -8.74
C THR A 938 -12.57 -12.46 -8.77
N LEU A 939 -12.62 -13.59 -9.46
CA LEU A 939 -11.56 -14.61 -9.50
C LEU A 939 -10.94 -14.66 -10.89
N LYS A 940 -9.61 -14.83 -10.97
CA LYS A 940 -8.95 -15.24 -12.21
C LYS A 940 -9.30 -16.68 -12.54
N LEU A 941 -9.24 -17.00 -13.83
CA LEU A 941 -9.33 -18.35 -14.37
C LEU A 941 -8.02 -18.72 -15.09
N ALA A 942 -7.80 -20.02 -15.23
CA ALA A 942 -6.77 -20.62 -16.05
C ALA A 942 -7.41 -21.47 -17.15
N VAL A 943 -6.69 -21.67 -18.26
CA VAL A 943 -7.08 -22.65 -19.29
C VAL A 943 -6.72 -24.04 -18.78
N LYS A 944 -7.65 -25.00 -18.86
CA LYS A 944 -7.41 -26.39 -18.44
C LYS A 944 -6.31 -26.99 -19.33
N PRO A 945 -5.21 -27.55 -18.77
CA PRO A 945 -4.16 -28.16 -19.57
C PRO A 945 -4.70 -29.32 -20.43
N PRO A 946 -4.29 -29.44 -21.70
CA PRO A 946 -4.75 -30.53 -22.57
C PRO A 946 -4.17 -31.90 -22.16
N CYS A 947 -2.95 -31.92 -21.63
CA CYS A 947 -2.26 -33.13 -21.22
C CYS A 947 -1.94 -33.09 -19.71
N GLU A 948 -2.32 -34.14 -18.98
CA GLU A 948 -2.00 -34.36 -17.57
C GLU A 948 -1.58 -35.81 -17.32
N ALA A 949 -0.45 -36.02 -16.64
CA ALA A 949 0.03 -37.33 -16.21
C ALA A 949 0.45 -37.33 -14.74
N VAL A 950 0.50 -38.52 -14.13
CA VAL A 950 0.93 -38.75 -12.74
C VAL A 950 2.11 -39.71 -12.72
N ALA A 951 3.04 -39.49 -11.79
CA ALA A 951 4.04 -40.50 -11.43
C ALA A 951 4.05 -40.73 -9.92
N VAL A 952 4.38 -41.96 -9.53
CA VAL A 952 4.53 -42.35 -8.13
C VAL A 952 5.92 -42.95 -7.92
N CYS A 953 6.60 -42.49 -6.87
CA CYS A 953 8.02 -42.77 -6.66
C CYS A 953 8.29 -43.10 -5.20
N THR A 954 8.84 -44.29 -4.94
CA THR A 954 9.03 -44.82 -3.59
C THR A 954 10.49 -44.73 -3.16
N PHE A 955 10.76 -44.49 -1.88
CA PHE A 955 12.07 -44.18 -1.31
C PHE A 955 12.37 -45.02 -0.06
N PRO A 956 13.66 -45.27 0.26
CA PRO A 956 14.04 -46.03 1.45
C PRO A 956 13.96 -45.21 2.75
N SER A 957 13.86 -43.88 2.66
CA SER A 957 13.60 -43.00 3.80
C SER A 957 12.82 -41.76 3.40
N LEU A 958 12.15 -41.14 4.37
CA LEU A 958 11.39 -39.91 4.18
C LEU A 958 12.31 -38.70 3.91
N ARG A 959 13.55 -38.72 4.45
CA ARG A 959 14.60 -37.74 4.17
C ARG A 959 15.10 -37.78 2.72
N ASP A 960 15.23 -38.98 2.14
CA ASP A 960 15.59 -39.15 0.71
C ASP A 960 14.47 -38.61 -0.19
N ALA A 961 13.20 -38.90 0.13
CA ALA A 961 12.04 -38.36 -0.58
C ALA A 961 11.97 -36.83 -0.52
N ALA A 962 12.04 -36.23 0.68
CA ALA A 962 12.02 -34.77 0.83
C ALA A 962 13.24 -34.08 0.15
N SER A 963 14.38 -34.76 0.08
CA SER A 963 15.56 -34.29 -0.66
C SER A 963 15.34 -34.31 -2.17
N ALA A 964 14.66 -35.33 -2.71
CA ALA A 964 14.29 -35.37 -4.13
C ALA A 964 13.38 -34.18 -4.52
N VAL A 965 12.42 -33.81 -3.68
CA VAL A 965 11.52 -32.66 -3.95
C VAL A 965 12.31 -31.36 -4.00
N ARG A 966 13.17 -31.11 -3.00
CA ARG A 966 14.09 -29.96 -2.98
C ARG A 966 14.90 -29.88 -4.27
N ASP A 967 15.47 -30.99 -4.73
CA ASP A 967 16.36 -31.02 -5.89
C ASP A 967 15.61 -30.85 -7.22
N VAL A 968 14.40 -31.40 -7.37
CA VAL A 968 13.51 -31.18 -8.53
C VAL A 968 13.19 -29.68 -8.69
N LEU A 969 12.77 -29.03 -7.61
CA LEU A 969 12.43 -27.60 -7.62
C LEU A 969 13.67 -26.72 -7.80
N SER A 970 14.79 -27.07 -7.17
CA SER A 970 16.07 -26.34 -7.31
C SER A 970 16.66 -26.45 -8.72
N ALA A 971 16.31 -27.49 -9.48
CA ALA A 971 16.63 -27.63 -10.90
C ALA A 971 15.71 -26.80 -11.83
N GLY A 972 14.79 -26.01 -11.28
CA GLY A 972 13.83 -25.19 -12.03
C GLY A 972 12.73 -26.02 -12.73
N ILE A 973 12.50 -27.26 -12.30
CA ILE A 973 11.48 -28.13 -12.90
C ILE A 973 10.14 -27.86 -12.22
N GLN A 974 9.26 -27.14 -12.91
CA GLN A 974 7.88 -26.94 -12.48
C GLN A 974 7.07 -28.24 -12.61
N VAL A 975 6.37 -28.61 -11.55
CA VAL A 975 5.45 -29.75 -11.47
C VAL A 975 4.07 -29.25 -11.05
N ALA A 976 2.99 -29.85 -11.56
CA ALA A 976 1.63 -29.38 -11.29
C ALA A 976 1.19 -29.62 -9.84
N ALA A 977 1.70 -30.70 -9.24
CA ALA A 977 1.65 -31.00 -7.80
C ALA A 977 2.82 -31.94 -7.44
N VAL A 978 3.26 -31.91 -6.19
CA VAL A 978 4.13 -32.94 -5.63
C VAL A 978 3.79 -33.16 -4.16
N GLU A 979 3.44 -34.39 -3.83
CA GLU A 979 2.81 -34.78 -2.57
C GLU A 979 3.63 -35.89 -1.91
N ILE A 980 3.90 -35.78 -0.60
CA ILE A 980 4.59 -36.83 0.18
C ILE A 980 3.58 -37.62 1.01
N LEU A 981 3.78 -38.93 1.12
CA LEU A 981 3.14 -39.84 2.07
C LEU A 981 4.23 -40.69 2.75
N ASP A 982 4.17 -40.88 4.06
CA ASP A 982 5.10 -41.77 4.78
C ASP A 982 4.64 -43.24 4.82
N ASP A 983 5.49 -44.11 5.37
CA ASP A 983 5.22 -45.54 5.57
C ASP A 983 3.92 -45.80 6.33
N VAL A 984 3.63 -45.00 7.36
CA VAL A 984 2.39 -45.10 8.15
C VAL A 984 1.19 -44.70 7.29
N GLN A 985 1.29 -43.62 6.51
CA GLN A 985 0.21 -43.20 5.62
C GLN A 985 -0.09 -44.25 4.53
N MET A 986 0.94 -44.82 3.92
CA MET A 986 0.80 -45.88 2.91
C MET A 986 0.20 -47.16 3.52
N LYS A 987 0.58 -47.51 4.75
CA LYS A 987 0.00 -48.61 5.51
C LYS A 987 -1.48 -48.36 5.85
N SER A 988 -1.85 -47.18 6.30
CA SER A 988 -3.24 -46.86 6.59
C SER A 988 -4.11 -46.87 5.32
N ILE A 989 -3.56 -46.52 4.17
CA ILE A 989 -4.23 -46.71 2.87
C ILE A 989 -4.49 -48.21 2.62
N ASN A 990 -3.47 -49.07 2.77
CA ASN A 990 -3.62 -50.53 2.67
C ASN A 990 -4.67 -51.10 3.66
N GLU A 991 -4.66 -50.69 4.93
CA GLU A 991 -5.60 -51.19 5.95
C GLU A 991 -7.03 -50.67 5.73
N SER A 992 -7.20 -49.47 5.18
CA SER A 992 -8.53 -48.88 4.92
C SER A 992 -9.30 -49.51 3.76
N ALA A 993 -8.60 -50.21 2.85
CA ALA A 993 -9.16 -50.78 1.61
C ALA A 993 -9.92 -49.77 0.71
N LEU A 994 -9.62 -48.47 0.82
CA LEU A 994 -10.21 -47.40 0.00
C LEU A 994 -9.59 -47.28 -1.41
N THR A 995 -8.49 -48.01 -1.68
CA THR A 995 -7.84 -48.07 -2.99
C THR A 995 -7.77 -49.50 -3.50
N SER A 996 -7.86 -49.67 -4.82
CA SER A 996 -7.70 -50.95 -5.53
C SER A 996 -6.24 -51.44 -5.53
N ILE A 997 -5.28 -50.52 -5.67
CA ILE A 997 -3.85 -50.82 -5.53
C ILE A 997 -3.52 -51.13 -4.06
N LYS A 998 -2.82 -52.25 -3.84
CA LYS A 998 -2.09 -52.50 -2.59
C LYS A 998 -0.66 -51.97 -2.73
N TRP A 999 -0.29 -51.05 -1.86
CA TRP A 999 0.97 -50.31 -1.91
C TRP A 999 2.07 -50.96 -1.08
N LYS A 1000 3.31 -50.55 -1.34
CA LYS A 1000 4.42 -50.72 -0.41
C LYS A 1000 4.24 -49.77 0.78
N GLU A 1001 4.58 -50.24 1.96
CA GLU A 1001 4.59 -49.46 3.21
C GLU A 1001 5.97 -48.79 3.35
N GLU A 1002 6.33 -47.99 2.34
CA GLU A 1002 7.60 -47.28 2.15
C GLU A 1002 7.28 -45.80 1.81
N PRO A 1003 8.07 -44.81 2.29
CA PRO A 1003 7.91 -43.39 1.95
C PRO A 1003 7.78 -43.15 0.44
N THR A 1004 6.74 -42.42 0.02
CA THR A 1004 6.34 -42.32 -1.39
C THR A 1004 5.96 -40.88 -1.77
N LEU A 1005 6.48 -40.42 -2.92
CA LEU A 1005 6.08 -39.18 -3.58
C LEU A 1005 5.08 -39.45 -4.70
N PHE A 1006 4.08 -38.59 -4.82
CA PHE A 1006 3.12 -38.55 -5.93
C PHE A 1006 3.31 -37.22 -6.67
N PHE A 1007 3.75 -37.28 -7.92
CA PHE A 1007 3.93 -36.13 -8.80
C PHE A 1007 2.76 -36.03 -9.79
N LYS A 1008 2.32 -34.82 -10.08
CA LYS A 1008 1.40 -34.49 -11.17
C LYS A 1008 2.12 -33.58 -12.17
N PHE A 1009 1.94 -33.83 -13.45
CA PHE A 1009 2.58 -33.10 -14.55
C PHE A 1009 1.50 -32.61 -15.51
N THR A 1010 1.64 -31.38 -16.02
CA THR A 1010 0.71 -30.80 -17.01
C THR A 1010 1.49 -30.09 -18.10
N GLY A 1011 0.98 -30.09 -19.33
CA GLY A 1011 1.65 -29.47 -20.48
C GLY A 1011 0.72 -29.29 -21.69
N SER A 1012 1.26 -28.70 -22.77
CA SER A 1012 0.57 -28.50 -24.05
C SER A 1012 0.38 -29.78 -24.86
N ASP A 1013 1.21 -30.79 -24.58
CA ASP A 1013 1.33 -32.03 -25.33
C ASP A 1013 1.99 -33.11 -24.44
N ASP A 1014 1.75 -34.38 -24.79
CA ASP A 1014 2.24 -35.52 -24.02
C ASP A 1014 3.77 -35.64 -24.05
N PHE A 1015 4.44 -35.17 -25.11
CA PHE A 1015 5.90 -35.23 -25.22
C PHE A 1015 6.59 -34.33 -24.18
N ILE A 1016 6.09 -33.10 -23.97
CA ILE A 1016 6.58 -32.21 -22.91
C ILE A 1016 6.31 -32.83 -21.53
N VAL A 1017 5.12 -33.38 -21.30
CA VAL A 1017 4.74 -34.03 -20.03
C VAL A 1017 5.65 -35.23 -19.73
N GLU A 1018 5.85 -36.14 -20.69
CA GLU A 1018 6.79 -37.25 -20.59
C GLU A 1018 8.24 -36.78 -20.38
N HIS A 1019 8.68 -35.72 -21.05
CA HIS A 1019 10.05 -35.22 -20.95
C HIS A 1019 10.34 -34.62 -19.56
N VAL A 1020 9.39 -33.89 -18.99
CA VAL A 1020 9.47 -33.39 -17.60
C VAL A 1020 9.47 -34.55 -16.60
N ALA A 1021 8.56 -35.53 -16.76
CA ALA A 1021 8.51 -36.72 -15.92
C ALA A 1021 9.81 -37.54 -15.99
N LYS A 1022 10.40 -37.72 -17.18
CA LYS A 1022 11.69 -38.41 -17.35
C LYS A 1022 12.84 -37.67 -16.65
N LYS A 1023 12.84 -36.33 -16.62
CA LYS A 1023 13.82 -35.54 -15.84
C LYS A 1023 13.63 -35.75 -14.33
N VAL A 1024 12.40 -35.71 -13.83
CA VAL A 1024 12.10 -35.99 -12.41
C VAL A 1024 12.56 -37.40 -12.03
N GLY A 1025 12.27 -38.42 -12.85
CA GLY A 1025 12.72 -39.80 -12.63
C GLY A 1025 14.25 -39.99 -12.59
N VAL A 1026 15.05 -39.06 -13.13
CA VAL A 1026 16.51 -39.05 -12.95
C VAL A 1026 16.88 -38.48 -11.58
N ILE A 1027 16.25 -37.38 -11.14
CA ILE A 1027 16.56 -36.72 -9.86
C ILE A 1027 16.09 -37.55 -8.65
N THR A 1028 14.92 -38.20 -8.74
CA THR A 1028 14.46 -39.13 -7.70
C THR A 1028 15.38 -40.34 -7.58
N LYS A 1029 15.89 -40.85 -8.70
CA LYS A 1029 16.87 -41.96 -8.72
C LYS A 1029 18.25 -41.55 -8.17
N GLN A 1030 18.68 -40.31 -8.39
CA GLN A 1030 19.86 -39.74 -7.72
C GLN A 1030 19.64 -39.66 -6.19
N ASN A 1031 18.42 -39.28 -5.77
CA ASN A 1031 17.95 -39.36 -4.38
C ASN A 1031 17.42 -40.77 -3.99
N ARG A 1032 18.03 -41.84 -4.53
CA ARG A 1032 17.87 -43.25 -4.09
C ARG A 1032 16.47 -43.88 -4.22
N SER A 1033 15.56 -43.37 -5.06
CA SER A 1033 14.23 -43.98 -5.24
C SER A 1033 14.31 -45.48 -5.58
N THR A 1034 13.55 -46.32 -4.87
CA THR A 1034 13.46 -47.78 -5.08
C THR A 1034 12.55 -48.16 -6.25
N ALA A 1035 11.58 -47.29 -6.58
CA ALA A 1035 10.65 -47.46 -7.70
C ALA A 1035 10.25 -46.10 -8.30
N TYR A 1036 9.88 -46.11 -9.58
CA TYR A 1036 9.27 -44.97 -10.29
C TYR A 1036 8.26 -45.52 -11.30
N THR A 1037 6.97 -45.29 -11.06
CA THR A 1037 5.86 -45.67 -11.94
C THR A 1037 5.29 -44.40 -12.56
N PHE A 1038 5.07 -44.38 -13.87
CA PHE A 1038 4.45 -43.28 -14.60
C PHE A 1038 3.17 -43.79 -15.25
N ALA A 1039 2.06 -43.07 -15.08
CA ALA A 1039 0.76 -43.46 -15.63
C ALA A 1039 0.79 -43.54 -17.16
N SER A 1040 0.32 -44.66 -17.69
CA SER A 1040 0.20 -44.90 -19.13
C SER A 1040 -1.12 -44.39 -19.73
N ASP A 1041 -2.18 -44.27 -18.93
CA ASP A 1041 -3.46 -43.69 -19.32
C ASP A 1041 -4.18 -42.95 -18.17
N GLU A 1042 -5.34 -42.36 -18.48
CA GLU A 1042 -6.18 -41.63 -17.52
C GLU A 1042 -6.74 -42.52 -16.38
N THR A 1043 -7.00 -43.80 -16.64
CA THR A 1043 -7.46 -44.75 -15.61
C THR A 1043 -6.34 -44.99 -14.59
N GLU A 1044 -5.14 -45.30 -15.07
CA GLU A 1044 -3.96 -45.48 -14.21
C GLU A 1044 -3.59 -44.17 -13.48
N ARG A 1045 -3.69 -43.00 -14.15
CA ARG A 1045 -3.48 -41.68 -13.54
C ARG A 1045 -4.41 -41.47 -12.34
N ASN A 1046 -5.70 -41.76 -12.53
CA ASN A 1046 -6.72 -41.62 -11.49
C ASN A 1046 -6.56 -42.66 -10.37
N GLU A 1047 -6.14 -43.89 -10.71
CA GLU A 1047 -5.91 -44.97 -9.74
C GLU A 1047 -4.68 -44.68 -8.86
N LEU A 1048 -3.56 -44.26 -9.46
CA LEU A 1048 -2.36 -43.86 -8.73
C LEU A 1048 -2.62 -42.66 -7.80
N TRP A 1049 -3.34 -41.64 -8.26
CA TRP A 1049 -3.68 -40.47 -7.44
C TRP A 1049 -4.72 -40.76 -6.34
N SER A 1050 -5.44 -41.89 -6.43
CA SER A 1050 -6.47 -42.26 -5.44
C SER A 1050 -5.91 -42.46 -4.02
N ALA A 1051 -4.65 -42.90 -3.89
CA ALA A 1051 -3.96 -43.04 -2.61
C ALA A 1051 -3.84 -41.68 -1.88
N ARG A 1052 -3.34 -40.65 -2.58
CA ARG A 1052 -3.24 -39.29 -2.03
C ARG A 1052 -4.61 -38.69 -1.72
N LYS A 1053 -5.63 -38.95 -2.55
CA LYS A 1053 -7.00 -38.45 -2.37
C LYS A 1053 -7.69 -39.06 -1.14
N ASN A 1054 -7.36 -40.30 -0.78
CA ASN A 1054 -7.97 -41.00 0.37
C ASN A 1054 -7.21 -40.84 1.69
N ALA A 1055 -5.98 -40.28 1.70
CA ALA A 1055 -5.07 -40.29 2.86
C ALA A 1055 -5.72 -39.97 4.23
N LEU A 1056 -6.51 -38.89 4.33
CA LEU A 1056 -7.22 -38.52 5.57
C LEU A 1056 -8.28 -39.57 5.95
N TRP A 1057 -9.11 -40.02 5.00
CA TRP A 1057 -10.14 -41.04 5.24
C TRP A 1057 -9.52 -42.38 5.65
N SER A 1058 -8.37 -42.73 5.08
CA SER A 1058 -7.59 -43.90 5.45
C SER A 1058 -7.06 -43.82 6.89
N MET A 1059 -6.59 -42.64 7.35
CA MET A 1059 -6.21 -42.45 8.75
C MET A 1059 -7.42 -42.42 9.70
N LEU A 1060 -8.57 -41.90 9.27
CA LEU A 1060 -9.82 -41.96 10.03
C LEU A 1060 -10.34 -43.39 10.20
N ALA A 1061 -10.08 -44.28 9.23
CA ALA A 1061 -10.40 -45.70 9.32
C ALA A 1061 -9.54 -46.48 10.34
N MET A 1062 -8.39 -45.93 10.78
CA MET A 1062 -7.52 -46.53 11.79
C MET A 1062 -8.03 -46.38 13.23
N ARG A 1063 -9.10 -45.60 13.46
CA ARG A 1063 -9.72 -45.37 14.78
C ARG A 1063 -10.20 -46.70 15.37
N LYS A 1064 -9.83 -46.98 16.62
CA LYS A 1064 -10.17 -48.21 17.37
C LYS A 1064 -11.36 -48.02 18.29
N SER A 1065 -11.62 -46.78 18.70
CA SER A 1065 -12.83 -46.34 19.42
C SER A 1065 -13.54 -45.23 18.65
N PRO A 1066 -14.88 -45.11 18.74
CA PRO A 1066 -15.61 -43.92 18.32
C PRO A 1066 -15.17 -42.62 19.02
N THR A 1067 -14.47 -42.74 20.16
CA THR A 1067 -13.88 -41.61 20.92
C THR A 1067 -12.47 -41.22 20.45
N ASP A 1068 -11.86 -41.94 19.52
CA ASP A 1068 -10.54 -41.58 19.01
C ASP A 1068 -10.65 -40.36 18.09
N LYS A 1069 -9.75 -39.41 18.26
CA LYS A 1069 -9.65 -38.17 17.48
C LYS A 1069 -8.44 -38.23 16.55
N VAL A 1070 -8.49 -37.43 15.49
CA VAL A 1070 -7.35 -37.20 14.59
C VAL A 1070 -7.08 -35.70 14.56
N TRP A 1071 -5.88 -35.29 14.96
CA TRP A 1071 -5.41 -33.91 14.80
C TRP A 1071 -4.68 -33.82 13.46
N THR A 1072 -5.12 -32.92 12.58
CA THR A 1072 -4.40 -32.60 11.34
C THR A 1072 -3.49 -31.40 11.62
N THR A 1073 -2.18 -31.60 11.73
CA THR A 1073 -1.24 -30.48 11.88
C THR A 1073 -1.01 -29.79 10.53
N ASP A 1074 -0.45 -28.58 10.55
CA ASP A 1074 -0.11 -27.82 9.35
C ASP A 1074 0.99 -26.82 9.70
N VAL A 1075 2.16 -26.99 9.08
CA VAL A 1075 3.30 -26.08 9.14
C VAL A 1075 3.97 -26.02 7.77
N ALA A 1076 4.69 -24.94 7.47
CA ALA A 1076 5.54 -24.87 6.27
C ALA A 1076 6.91 -24.31 6.61
N VAL A 1077 7.96 -24.76 5.92
CA VAL A 1077 9.35 -24.31 6.10
C VAL A 1077 10.02 -24.02 4.76
N PRO A 1078 11.09 -23.20 4.70
CA PRO A 1078 11.88 -23.03 3.48
C PRO A 1078 12.39 -24.39 2.97
N MET A 1079 12.32 -24.65 1.66
CA MET A 1079 12.61 -25.96 1.05
C MET A 1079 13.93 -26.62 1.47
N SER A 1080 14.96 -25.82 1.79
CA SER A 1080 16.24 -26.31 2.33
C SER A 1080 16.14 -27.00 3.69
N ARG A 1081 15.05 -26.78 4.45
CA ARG A 1081 14.79 -27.31 5.79
C ARG A 1081 13.71 -28.38 5.83
N LEU A 1082 12.97 -28.59 4.74
CA LEU A 1082 11.88 -29.56 4.65
C LEU A 1082 12.28 -30.99 5.14
N PRO A 1083 13.45 -31.55 4.78
CA PRO A 1083 13.86 -32.86 5.30
C PRO A 1083 14.14 -32.85 6.81
N ASP A 1084 14.63 -31.74 7.38
CA ASP A 1084 14.96 -31.66 8.81
C ASP A 1084 13.71 -31.61 9.70
N ILE A 1085 12.69 -30.85 9.30
CA ILE A 1085 11.45 -30.72 10.08
C ILE A 1085 10.59 -31.98 10.00
N ILE A 1086 10.63 -32.69 8.86
CA ILE A 1086 9.93 -33.95 8.66
C ILE A 1086 10.58 -35.08 9.48
N ASP A 1087 11.92 -35.20 9.46
CA ASP A 1087 12.63 -36.16 10.32
C ASP A 1087 12.37 -35.89 11.81
N PHE A 1088 12.36 -34.61 12.22
CA PHE A 1088 12.02 -34.21 13.59
C PHE A 1088 10.58 -34.59 13.98
N ALA A 1089 9.60 -34.32 13.12
CA ALA A 1089 8.20 -34.66 13.38
C ALA A 1089 7.99 -36.18 13.51
N LYS A 1090 8.63 -36.98 12.64
CA LYS A 1090 8.57 -38.45 12.69
C LYS A 1090 9.17 -39.00 13.99
N ASP A 1091 10.36 -38.55 14.35
CA ASP A 1091 11.09 -38.94 15.57
C ASP A 1091 10.32 -38.60 16.87
N ASP A 1092 9.66 -37.44 16.92
CA ASP A 1092 8.85 -37.02 18.07
C ASP A 1092 7.53 -37.80 18.18
N ILE A 1093 6.88 -38.09 17.05
CA ILE A 1093 5.69 -38.96 16.99
C ILE A 1093 6.03 -40.38 17.48
N GLU A 1094 7.11 -40.99 16.98
CA GLU A 1094 7.53 -42.33 17.39
C GLU A 1094 7.85 -42.41 18.89
N LYS A 1095 8.54 -41.39 19.43
CA LYS A 1095 8.84 -41.30 20.87
C LYS A 1095 7.62 -41.11 21.77
N SER A 1096 6.54 -40.54 21.25
CA SER A 1096 5.29 -40.35 22.01
C SER A 1096 4.48 -41.63 22.22
N GLY A 1097 4.69 -42.65 21.38
CA GLY A 1097 3.86 -43.85 21.36
C GLY A 1097 2.39 -43.61 20.95
N LEU A 1098 2.11 -42.50 20.26
CA LEU A 1098 0.89 -42.29 19.48
C LEU A 1098 1.07 -42.84 18.06
N VAL A 1099 -0.01 -42.93 17.29
CA VAL A 1099 0.04 -43.24 15.86
C VAL A 1099 -0.09 -41.93 15.10
N GLY A 1100 0.92 -41.56 14.32
CA GLY A 1100 0.87 -40.41 13.43
C GLY A 1100 1.42 -40.79 12.07
N SER A 1101 0.75 -40.34 11.01
CA SER A 1101 1.26 -40.39 9.64
C SER A 1101 1.72 -39.01 9.19
N ILE A 1102 2.50 -38.96 8.11
CA ILE A 1102 2.93 -37.71 7.46
C ILE A 1102 2.38 -37.67 6.04
N VAL A 1103 1.72 -36.57 5.70
CA VAL A 1103 1.20 -36.27 4.35
C VAL A 1103 1.40 -34.79 4.06
N GLY A 1104 1.77 -34.38 2.85
CA GLY A 1104 2.05 -32.95 2.62
C GLY A 1104 2.19 -32.49 1.18
N HIS A 1105 1.73 -31.27 0.94
CA HIS A 1105 1.86 -30.47 -0.29
C HIS A 1105 3.30 -29.95 -0.48
N VAL A 1106 4.28 -30.85 -0.44
CA VAL A 1106 5.72 -30.54 -0.29
C VAL A 1106 6.35 -29.70 -1.41
N GLY A 1107 5.61 -29.35 -2.45
CA GLY A 1107 6.05 -28.47 -3.54
C GLY A 1107 6.32 -27.01 -3.14
N ASP A 1108 5.76 -26.54 -2.02
CA ASP A 1108 6.02 -25.20 -1.45
C ASP A 1108 6.65 -25.24 -0.04
N GLY A 1109 6.87 -26.45 0.49
CA GLY A 1109 7.44 -26.68 1.81
C GLY A 1109 6.42 -26.94 2.92
N ASN A 1110 5.12 -27.02 2.59
CA ASN A 1110 4.06 -27.40 3.53
C ASN A 1110 3.98 -28.91 3.77
N PHE A 1111 3.71 -29.30 5.02
CA PHE A 1111 3.32 -30.67 5.37
C PHE A 1111 2.41 -30.73 6.60
N HIS A 1112 1.71 -31.85 6.71
CA HIS A 1112 0.78 -32.19 7.77
C HIS A 1112 1.22 -33.48 8.45
N THR A 1113 0.82 -33.64 9.71
CA THR A 1113 0.80 -34.93 10.40
C THR A 1113 -0.61 -35.23 10.85
N LEU A 1114 -1.05 -36.48 10.68
CA LEU A 1114 -2.38 -36.93 11.09
C LEU A 1114 -2.24 -37.72 12.39
N LEU A 1115 -2.24 -37.02 13.52
CA LEU A 1115 -2.04 -37.61 14.85
C LEU A 1115 -3.33 -38.28 15.32
N LEU A 1116 -3.36 -39.62 15.35
CA LEU A 1116 -4.44 -40.43 15.89
C LEU A 1116 -4.21 -40.69 17.39
N PHE A 1117 -5.14 -40.22 18.23
CA PHE A 1117 -5.07 -40.35 19.69
C PHE A 1117 -6.45 -40.61 20.32
N PRO A 1118 -6.52 -41.41 21.40
CA PRO A 1118 -7.70 -41.41 22.26
C PRO A 1118 -7.72 -40.13 23.12
N GLU A 1119 -8.92 -39.58 23.40
CA GLU A 1119 -9.07 -38.28 24.07
C GLU A 1119 -8.37 -38.18 25.45
N ASP A 1120 -8.16 -39.29 26.17
CA ASP A 1120 -7.40 -39.31 27.43
C ASP A 1120 -5.90 -39.01 27.25
N LYS A 1121 -5.37 -39.19 26.04
CA LYS A 1121 -4.00 -38.82 25.64
C LYS A 1121 -3.90 -37.45 24.95
N ARG A 1122 -4.96 -36.63 24.94
CA ARG A 1122 -5.00 -35.34 24.23
C ARG A 1122 -3.76 -34.46 24.48
N GLN A 1123 -3.34 -34.31 25.74
CA GLN A 1123 -2.16 -33.52 26.09
C GLN A 1123 -0.89 -34.00 25.37
N VAL A 1124 -0.70 -35.32 25.20
CA VAL A 1124 0.47 -35.88 24.51
C VAL A 1124 0.46 -35.52 23.03
N ALA A 1125 -0.72 -35.47 22.40
CA ALA A 1125 -0.85 -34.99 21.02
C ALA A 1125 -0.58 -33.48 20.94
N GLU A 1126 -1.20 -32.68 21.81
CA GLU A 1126 -0.99 -31.23 21.90
C GLU A 1126 0.49 -30.86 22.09
N ASP A 1127 1.19 -31.56 22.98
CA ASP A 1127 2.62 -31.35 23.23
C ASP A 1127 3.50 -31.60 21.99
N ILE A 1128 3.14 -32.54 21.10
CA ILE A 1128 3.82 -32.77 19.81
C ILE A 1128 3.52 -31.63 18.84
N VAL A 1129 2.25 -31.20 18.73
CA VAL A 1129 1.88 -30.06 17.87
C VAL A 1129 2.62 -28.80 18.28
N HIS A 1130 2.69 -28.53 19.60
CA HIS A 1130 3.46 -27.41 20.15
C HIS A 1130 4.95 -27.47 19.77
N ARG A 1131 5.60 -28.63 19.93
CA ARG A 1131 7.02 -28.80 19.54
C ARG A 1131 7.24 -28.67 18.03
N MET A 1132 6.31 -29.17 17.21
CA MET A 1132 6.39 -29.11 15.75
C MET A 1132 6.26 -27.68 15.22
N VAL A 1133 5.28 -26.91 15.72
CA VAL A 1133 5.11 -25.49 15.38
C VAL A 1133 6.31 -24.68 15.85
N ASP A 1134 6.76 -24.87 17.09
CA ASP A 1134 7.95 -24.22 17.63
C ASP A 1134 9.19 -24.48 16.77
N LYS A 1135 9.37 -25.72 16.32
CA LYS A 1135 10.49 -26.10 15.46
C LYS A 1135 10.36 -25.51 14.05
N ALA A 1136 9.17 -25.45 13.47
CA ALA A 1136 8.95 -24.81 12.18
C ALA A 1136 9.35 -23.32 12.22
N ILE A 1137 8.94 -22.58 13.26
CA ILE A 1137 9.33 -21.17 13.47
C ILE A 1137 10.86 -21.04 13.65
N GLU A 1138 11.50 -21.90 14.45
CA GLU A 1138 12.97 -21.93 14.59
C GLU A 1138 13.69 -22.14 13.24
N MET A 1139 13.09 -22.92 12.33
CA MET A 1139 13.62 -23.15 10.98
C MET A 1139 13.35 -22.00 9.99
N LYS A 1140 12.80 -20.86 10.43
CA LYS A 1140 12.29 -19.75 9.61
C LYS A 1140 11.09 -20.13 8.72
N GLY A 1141 10.31 -21.09 9.17
CA GLY A 1141 8.99 -21.43 8.65
C GLY A 1141 7.87 -20.69 9.38
N THR A 1142 6.66 -21.21 9.25
CA THR A 1142 5.42 -20.68 9.83
C THR A 1142 4.65 -21.74 10.63
N ALA A 1143 3.90 -21.29 11.63
CA ALA A 1143 2.96 -22.09 12.41
C ALA A 1143 1.75 -22.58 11.61
N THR A 1144 1.49 -22.00 10.43
CA THR A 1144 0.34 -22.37 9.59
C THR A 1144 0.66 -22.17 8.11
N GLY A 1145 0.71 -23.26 7.34
CA GLY A 1145 0.93 -23.19 5.90
C GLY A 1145 -0.35 -22.78 5.16
N GLU A 1146 -1.49 -23.36 5.54
CA GLU A 1146 -2.75 -23.14 4.81
C GLU A 1146 -4.05 -23.15 5.62
N HIS A 1147 -4.06 -23.68 6.85
CA HIS A 1147 -5.31 -23.76 7.62
C HIS A 1147 -5.77 -22.42 8.22
N GLY A 1148 -4.87 -21.43 8.26
CA GLY A 1148 -5.08 -20.16 8.98
C GLY A 1148 -4.73 -20.24 10.47
N VAL A 1149 -5.12 -19.23 11.23
CA VAL A 1149 -4.76 -19.03 12.65
C VAL A 1149 -5.85 -19.52 13.58
N GLY A 1150 -7.10 -19.11 13.32
CA GLY A 1150 -8.27 -19.43 14.13
C GLY A 1150 -8.12 -19.15 15.63
N LEU A 1151 -8.71 -20.04 16.43
CA LEU A 1151 -8.60 -20.02 17.88
C LEU A 1151 -7.38 -20.79 18.39
N VAL A 1152 -6.87 -21.75 17.62
CA VAL A 1152 -5.84 -22.70 18.04
C VAL A 1152 -4.42 -22.14 17.92
N LYS A 1153 -4.09 -21.47 16.80
CA LYS A 1153 -2.72 -21.03 16.51
C LYS A 1153 -2.45 -19.55 16.85
N ARG A 1154 -3.46 -18.81 17.33
CA ARG A 1154 -3.39 -17.36 17.64
C ARG A 1154 -2.19 -16.96 18.49
N ASP A 1155 -1.87 -17.77 19.50
CA ASP A 1155 -0.87 -17.39 20.51
C ASP A 1155 0.58 -17.62 20.03
N TYR A 1156 0.78 -18.26 18.86
CA TYR A 1156 2.09 -18.31 18.19
C TYR A 1156 2.43 -17.04 17.41
N LEU A 1157 1.46 -16.18 17.07
CA LEU A 1157 1.70 -15.03 16.18
C LEU A 1157 2.76 -14.06 16.72
N GLU A 1158 2.80 -13.81 18.03
CA GLU A 1158 3.83 -12.95 18.64
C GLU A 1158 5.23 -13.61 18.66
N LYS A 1159 5.30 -14.94 18.51
CA LYS A 1159 6.55 -15.72 18.41
C LYS A 1159 7.08 -15.81 16.99
N GLU A 1160 6.18 -15.92 16.00
CA GLU A 1160 6.55 -16.00 14.58
C GLU A 1160 6.84 -14.62 13.97
N LEU A 1161 5.93 -13.65 14.17
CA LEU A 1161 5.96 -12.35 13.51
C LEU A 1161 6.52 -11.22 14.39
N GLY A 1162 6.75 -11.51 15.67
CA GLY A 1162 7.11 -10.50 16.68
C GLY A 1162 5.93 -9.66 17.15
N LYS A 1163 6.05 -9.15 18.38
CA LYS A 1163 4.98 -8.41 19.07
C LYS A 1163 4.43 -7.22 18.27
N ASP A 1164 5.31 -6.38 17.73
CA ASP A 1164 4.92 -5.14 17.06
C ASP A 1164 4.10 -5.39 15.79
N THR A 1165 4.38 -6.48 15.08
CA THR A 1165 3.60 -6.92 13.91
C THR A 1165 2.18 -7.32 14.31
N VAL A 1166 2.01 -8.03 15.43
CA VAL A 1166 0.68 -8.41 15.95
C VAL A 1166 -0.06 -7.20 16.52
N ASP A 1167 0.65 -6.26 17.16
CA ASP A 1167 0.08 -4.97 17.56
C ASP A 1167 -0.33 -4.12 16.34
N MET A 1168 0.35 -4.24 15.19
CA MET A 1168 -0.10 -3.66 13.93
C MET A 1168 -1.36 -4.36 13.38
N MET A 1169 -1.44 -5.68 13.42
CA MET A 1169 -2.67 -6.42 13.04
C MET A 1169 -3.87 -6.01 13.90
N ARG A 1170 -3.67 -5.85 15.22
CA ARG A 1170 -4.65 -5.26 16.15
C ARG A 1170 -5.09 -3.86 15.67
N SER A 1171 -4.15 -3.02 15.26
CA SER A 1171 -4.40 -1.66 14.74
C SER A 1171 -5.25 -1.63 13.47
N VAL A 1172 -5.24 -2.68 12.65
CA VAL A 1172 -6.10 -2.79 11.45
C VAL A 1172 -7.50 -3.25 11.83
N SER A 1173 -7.63 -4.16 12.81
CA SER A 1173 -8.93 -4.75 13.21
C SER A 1173 -9.81 -3.83 14.08
N PHE A 1174 -9.23 -3.02 14.98
CA PHE A 1174 -10.04 -2.19 15.89
C PHE A 1174 -10.77 -0.99 15.24
N PRO A 1175 -10.21 -0.26 14.26
CA PRO A 1175 -10.94 0.78 13.53
C PRO A 1175 -12.20 0.27 12.83
N THR A 1176 -12.19 -0.98 12.34
CA THR A 1176 -13.36 -1.63 11.73
C THR A 1176 -14.44 -2.08 12.74
N LEU A 1177 -14.18 -2.03 14.05
CA LEU A 1177 -15.07 -2.55 15.10
C LEU A 1177 -15.66 -1.49 16.04
N VAL A 1178 -15.22 -0.23 15.94
CA VAL A 1178 -15.71 0.88 16.78
C VAL A 1178 -16.56 1.84 15.95
N PRO A 1179 -17.90 1.82 16.06
CA PRO A 1179 -18.72 2.91 15.56
C PRO A 1179 -18.45 4.18 16.39
N SER A 1180 -18.17 5.29 15.70
CA SER A 1180 -17.90 6.62 16.26
C SER A 1180 -19.14 7.29 16.87
#